data_AF-A0A1H1ZL55-F1
#
_entry.id   AF-A0A1H1ZL55-F1
#
_cell.length_a   1.000
_cell.length_b   1.000
_cell.length_c   1.000
_cell.angle_alpha   90.00
_cell.angle_beta   90.00
_cell.angle_gamma   90.00
#
_symmetry.space_group_name_H-M   'P 1'
#
loop_
_entity.id
_entity.type
_entity.pdbx_description
1 polymer ?
#
loop_
_entity_poly.entity_id
_entity_poly.type
_entity_poly.pdbx_seq_one_letter_code
_entity_poly.pdbx_strand_id
1 'polypeptide(L)'
;MPRLGHGRPVSDHDIDKAKKDLAEYTAGAPLAFALAPPVSTQPFDLLFPTLQDDEANLLPRLPDTPAKLKRLGAAMTDNEQGDDAGKDGPIPAAYTYLGQFIDHDVTLEIQDSTLGSGGPKVLLDPAMAPLSLADIRRVMRNQRTATLDLDSVYGTPAPRDPKNEDRLKLGVVQKLGQTDPPFVRPKGKGDDNDLPRKPRNSDPDIDREALIGDPRNDENTIISQLHVAFLKAHNVLIDQGLPFREARRVLRQHYQHIVVHDFLKRIADPAIVDDVVVHGNKWYNPHAEPFFMPLEFAVAAYRFGHSMVRGLYDFNVNFRASRNPAPGSLDLLFTFTALSGQLGDFDTLPENWIIEWENIVGPGAVMKARKIDTNLASTGGGALFGLKDKEGKPEQPAPDAGRLAVRNLLRGYRLRIPTGQAVADLLGTPVLTKDQILAAAGNADQRNALEQSEFLTRTPLWYYILAEAKALHDGAHLGPVGSTIVAEVLVGLVRRSEDSVLKQPGWKPTLPAEKPGRFELADLLRLAKVLPGHQQPLTYQVRQGDSLTKIAREQLGGENRWPQIFALNRSTITNPNRIFPGQVLFLPPKQPVGPIPRLYTVKAGDSLSKIAREKLGDEDRWREIFNLNRDFIPDSDRIFPGQVIVIPTT
;
A
#
# COMPACT_ATOMS: atom_id res chain seq x y z
N MET A 1 -10.03 -6.56 -16.25
CA MET A 1 -11.05 -6.23 -15.22
C MET A 1 -11.84 -5.04 -15.72
N PRO A 2 -13.16 -4.93 -15.50
CA PRO A 2 -13.94 -3.79 -15.97
C PRO A 2 -13.44 -2.47 -15.35
N ARG A 3 -13.64 -1.35 -16.05
CA ARG A 3 -13.32 -0.01 -15.52
C ARG A 3 -14.13 0.24 -14.24
N LEU A 4 -13.43 0.50 -13.13
CA LEU A 4 -14.04 0.76 -11.83
C LEU A 4 -14.04 2.26 -11.55
N GLY A 5 -15.23 2.79 -11.23
CA GLY A 5 -15.35 4.13 -10.68
C GLY A 5 -14.84 4.16 -9.23
N HIS A 6 -14.29 5.31 -8.82
CA HIS A 6 -13.70 5.46 -7.49
C HIS A 6 -14.69 5.08 -6.36
N GLY A 7 -14.26 4.15 -5.50
CA GLY A 7 -15.03 3.68 -4.36
C GLY A 7 -16.21 2.75 -4.69
N ARG A 8 -16.30 2.23 -5.92
CA ARG A 8 -17.26 1.17 -6.30
C ARG A 8 -16.67 -0.23 -5.97
N PRO A 9 -17.47 -1.14 -5.40
CA PRO A 9 -17.07 -2.54 -5.20
C PRO A 9 -17.05 -3.32 -6.51
N VAL A 10 -16.40 -4.49 -6.50
CA VAL A 10 -16.43 -5.45 -7.60
C VAL A 10 -17.59 -6.42 -7.38
N SER A 11 -18.39 -6.68 -8.42
CA SER A 11 -19.46 -7.68 -8.34
C SER A 11 -18.99 -9.07 -8.77
N ASP A 12 -19.70 -10.13 -8.36
CA ASP A 12 -19.42 -11.49 -8.84
C ASP A 12 -19.46 -11.61 -10.37
N HIS A 13 -20.36 -10.88 -11.02
CA HIS A 13 -20.43 -10.79 -12.48
C HIS A 13 -19.13 -10.23 -13.09
N ASP A 14 -18.55 -9.20 -12.47
CA ASP A 14 -17.29 -8.60 -12.93
C ASP A 14 -16.12 -9.60 -12.81
N ILE A 15 -16.15 -10.43 -11.78
CA ILE A 15 -15.16 -11.49 -11.56
C ILE A 15 -15.32 -12.60 -12.59
N ASP A 16 -16.54 -13.05 -12.86
CA ASP A 16 -16.78 -14.12 -13.82
C ASP A 16 -16.44 -13.67 -15.25
N LYS A 17 -16.71 -12.40 -15.59
CA LYS A 17 -16.19 -11.77 -16.81
C LYS A 17 -14.65 -11.79 -16.82
N ALA A 18 -14.00 -11.34 -15.74
CA ALA A 18 -12.54 -11.34 -15.66
C ALA A 18 -11.92 -12.74 -15.74
N LYS A 19 -12.55 -13.77 -15.16
CA LYS A 19 -12.12 -15.17 -15.27
C LYS A 19 -12.25 -15.69 -16.70
N LYS A 20 -13.32 -15.32 -17.40
CA LYS A 20 -13.51 -15.68 -18.82
C LYS A 20 -12.47 -15.00 -19.70
N ASP A 21 -12.22 -13.72 -19.50
CA ASP A 21 -11.18 -12.97 -20.20
C ASP A 21 -9.78 -13.55 -19.92
N LEU A 22 -9.51 -13.95 -18.67
CA LEU A 22 -8.26 -14.62 -18.29
C LEU A 22 -8.14 -16.00 -18.96
N ALA A 23 -9.22 -16.78 -19.02
CA ALA A 23 -9.25 -18.08 -19.68
C ALA A 23 -8.97 -17.94 -21.19
N GLU A 24 -9.58 -16.96 -21.85
CA GLU A 24 -9.34 -16.62 -23.26
C GLU A 24 -7.91 -16.13 -23.49
N TYR A 25 -7.33 -15.34 -22.57
CA TYR A 25 -5.93 -14.92 -22.61
C TYR A 25 -4.96 -16.10 -22.44
N THR A 26 -5.23 -17.01 -21.48
CA THR A 26 -4.41 -18.21 -21.26
C THR A 26 -4.49 -19.22 -22.40
N ALA A 27 -5.59 -19.24 -23.16
CA ALA A 27 -5.72 -20.08 -24.35
C ALA A 27 -4.79 -19.64 -25.50
N GLY A 28 -4.26 -18.41 -25.46
CA GLY A 28 -3.30 -17.87 -26.43
C GLY A 28 -1.84 -17.81 -25.97
N ALA A 29 -1.53 -18.23 -24.73
CA ALA A 29 -0.19 -18.16 -24.13
C ALA A 29 0.49 -19.54 -24.01
N PRO A 30 1.83 -19.64 -24.01
CA PRO A 30 2.54 -20.91 -23.82
C PRO A 30 2.16 -21.60 -22.50
N LEU A 31 2.12 -22.93 -22.51
CA LEU A 31 1.64 -23.83 -21.44
C LEU A 31 2.20 -23.60 -20.02
N ALA A 32 3.23 -22.76 -19.83
CA ALA A 32 3.78 -22.42 -18.52
C ALA A 32 2.84 -21.53 -17.67
N PHE A 33 1.81 -20.92 -18.26
CA PHE A 33 0.82 -20.06 -17.55
C PHE A 33 -0.45 -20.81 -17.09
N ALA A 34 -0.56 -22.11 -17.34
CA ALA A 34 -1.84 -22.82 -17.30
C ALA A 34 -2.42 -23.17 -15.91
N LEU A 35 -1.77 -22.83 -14.80
CA LEU A 35 -2.29 -23.17 -13.46
C LEU A 35 -1.98 -22.07 -12.43
N ALA A 36 -2.55 -20.87 -12.62
CA ALA A 36 -2.78 -20.01 -11.46
C ALA A 36 -3.97 -20.61 -10.68
N PRO A 37 -3.79 -21.10 -9.44
CA PRO A 37 -4.92 -21.51 -8.63
C PRO A 37 -5.91 -20.33 -8.50
N PRO A 38 -7.23 -20.59 -8.41
CA PRO A 38 -8.20 -19.53 -8.20
C PRO A 38 -7.78 -18.73 -6.96
N VAL A 39 -7.80 -17.39 -7.07
CA VAL A 39 -7.46 -16.50 -5.97
C VAL A 39 -8.39 -16.83 -4.79
N SER A 40 -7.83 -17.39 -3.71
CA SER A 40 -8.58 -17.70 -2.49
C SER A 40 -9.06 -16.39 -1.89
N THR A 41 -10.36 -16.14 -1.93
CA THR A 41 -10.96 -14.97 -1.31
C THR A 41 -10.96 -15.15 0.20
N GLN A 42 -10.60 -14.10 0.93
CA GLN A 42 -10.64 -14.09 2.40
C GLN A 42 -11.96 -13.46 2.86
N PRO A 43 -12.59 -13.93 3.94
CA PRO A 43 -13.75 -13.24 4.50
C PRO A 43 -13.37 -11.84 5.02
N PHE A 44 -14.35 -10.95 5.04
CA PHE A 44 -14.33 -9.81 5.97
C PHE A 44 -15.07 -10.19 7.25
N ASP A 45 -14.60 -9.71 8.39
CA ASP A 45 -15.30 -9.79 9.68
C ASP A 45 -14.97 -8.55 10.53
N LEU A 46 -15.55 -8.48 11.72
CA LEU A 46 -15.35 -7.38 12.65
C LEU A 46 -14.10 -7.60 13.50
N LEU A 47 -13.30 -6.55 13.66
CA LEU A 47 -12.17 -6.50 14.60
C LEU A 47 -12.67 -6.58 16.04
N PHE A 48 -13.81 -5.95 16.33
CA PHE A 48 -14.37 -5.86 17.67
C PHE A 48 -15.78 -6.48 17.72
N PRO A 49 -15.91 -7.80 17.55
CA PRO A 49 -17.22 -8.45 17.39
C PRO A 49 -18.10 -8.30 18.63
N THR A 50 -17.53 -8.22 19.83
CA THR A 50 -18.27 -8.06 21.09
C THR A 50 -19.00 -6.71 21.20
N LEU A 51 -18.58 -5.69 20.44
CA LEU A 51 -19.30 -4.42 20.41
C LEU A 51 -20.67 -4.53 19.74
N GLN A 52 -20.92 -5.61 18.98
CA GLN A 52 -22.21 -5.83 18.32
C GLN A 52 -23.31 -6.30 19.27
N ASP A 53 -22.96 -6.80 20.45
CA ASP A 53 -23.88 -7.41 21.40
C ASP A 53 -24.73 -6.36 22.14
N ASP A 54 -24.30 -5.10 22.14
CA ASP A 54 -25.02 -3.96 22.69
C ASP A 54 -25.31 -2.92 21.60
N GLU A 55 -26.59 -2.68 21.34
CA GLU A 55 -27.03 -1.68 20.36
C GLU A 55 -26.56 -0.26 20.73
N ALA A 56 -26.22 0.04 21.99
CA ALA A 56 -25.68 1.35 22.39
C ALA A 56 -24.32 1.64 21.73
N ASN A 57 -23.54 0.59 21.40
CA ASN A 57 -22.23 0.73 20.77
C ASN A 57 -22.30 1.08 19.28
N LEU A 58 -23.45 0.87 18.63
CA LEU A 58 -23.65 1.08 17.19
C LEU A 58 -24.19 2.48 16.89
N LEU A 59 -24.47 2.82 15.64
CA LEU A 59 -25.30 3.99 15.34
C LEU A 59 -26.79 3.67 15.57
N PRO A 60 -27.62 4.63 16.01
CA PRO A 60 -29.05 4.41 16.21
C PRO A 60 -29.73 3.94 14.92
N ARG A 61 -30.65 2.97 15.02
CA ARG A 61 -31.45 2.51 13.87
C ARG A 61 -32.77 3.27 13.79
N LEU A 62 -32.69 4.59 13.58
CA LEU A 62 -33.86 5.44 13.41
C LEU A 62 -34.19 5.59 11.92
N PRO A 63 -35.46 5.81 11.54
CA PRO A 63 -35.84 6.03 10.14
C PRO A 63 -35.07 7.19 9.48
N ASP A 64 -34.64 8.19 10.25
CA ASP A 64 -33.95 9.38 9.74
C ASP A 64 -32.41 9.32 9.86
N THR A 65 -31.84 8.24 10.41
CA THR A 65 -30.38 8.09 10.54
C THR A 65 -29.65 8.20 9.20
N PRO A 66 -30.08 7.53 8.10
CA PRO A 66 -29.46 7.73 6.80
C PRO A 66 -29.48 9.19 6.32
N ALA A 67 -30.58 9.92 6.58
CA ALA A 67 -30.69 11.33 6.20
C ALA A 67 -29.72 12.21 7.03
N LYS A 68 -29.56 11.94 8.33
CA LYS A 68 -28.56 12.59 9.18
C LYS A 68 -27.13 12.34 8.69
N LEU A 69 -26.81 11.10 8.31
CA LEU A 69 -25.49 10.74 7.75
C LEU A 69 -25.23 11.44 6.41
N LYS A 70 -26.24 11.54 5.53
CA LYS A 70 -26.15 12.30 4.28
C LYS A 70 -25.84 13.78 4.55
N ARG A 71 -26.53 14.41 5.51
CA ARG A 71 -26.26 15.81 5.91
C ARG A 71 -24.83 15.99 6.42
N LEU A 72 -24.38 15.12 7.34
CA LEU A 72 -23.02 15.17 7.86
C LEU A 72 -21.99 15.00 6.73
N GLY A 73 -22.14 13.97 5.90
CA GLY A 73 -21.22 13.70 4.80
C GLY A 73 -21.19 14.81 3.74
N ALA A 74 -22.33 15.44 3.44
CA ALA A 74 -22.38 16.59 2.55
C ALA A 74 -21.66 17.81 3.14
N ALA A 75 -21.74 18.01 4.46
CA ALA A 75 -21.08 19.10 5.15
C ALA A 75 -19.55 18.90 5.33
N MET A 76 -19.04 17.68 5.13
CA MET A 76 -17.60 17.39 5.21
C MET A 76 -16.75 18.04 4.11
N THR A 77 -17.36 18.77 3.17
CA THR A 77 -16.64 19.52 2.14
C THR A 77 -15.97 20.76 2.70
N ASP A 78 -14.78 21.04 2.21
CA ASP A 78 -14.14 22.33 2.37
C ASP A 78 -14.92 23.38 1.58
N ASN A 79 -15.42 24.41 2.28
CA ASN A 79 -16.20 25.48 1.68
C ASN A 79 -15.31 26.61 1.11
N GLU A 80 -14.01 26.57 1.42
CA GLU A 80 -13.03 27.53 0.92
C GLU A 80 -12.35 26.98 -0.35
N GLN A 81 -12.23 27.84 -1.37
CA GLN A 81 -11.61 27.48 -2.64
C GLN A 81 -10.08 27.45 -2.49
N GLY A 82 -9.45 26.29 -2.73
CA GLY A 82 -8.00 26.15 -2.83
C GLY A 82 -7.33 25.34 -1.70
N ASP A 83 -6.10 24.89 -1.96
CA ASP A 83 -5.24 24.22 -0.98
C ASP A 83 -4.27 25.23 -0.37
N ASP A 84 -4.77 26.01 0.59
CA ASP A 84 -3.94 26.97 1.33
C ASP A 84 -2.99 26.27 2.30
N ALA A 85 -1.81 26.85 2.54
CA ALA A 85 -0.78 26.29 3.41
C ALA A 85 -1.23 26.00 4.86
N GLY A 86 -2.32 26.64 5.33
CA GLY A 86 -2.91 26.35 6.66
C GLY A 86 -3.60 24.99 6.78
N LYS A 87 -3.84 24.31 5.64
CA LYS A 87 -4.50 23.00 5.55
C LYS A 87 -3.50 21.85 5.42
N ASP A 88 -2.22 22.16 5.28
CA ASP A 88 -1.14 21.19 5.10
C ASP A 88 -0.74 20.55 6.43
N GLY A 89 -0.58 19.23 6.42
CA GLY A 89 0.03 18.47 7.50
C GLY A 89 1.55 18.36 7.34
N PRO A 90 2.25 17.67 8.26
CA PRO A 90 3.70 17.49 8.19
C PRO A 90 4.15 16.42 7.17
N ILE A 91 3.20 15.61 6.68
CA ILE A 91 3.49 14.42 5.87
C ILE A 91 3.68 14.81 4.39
N PRO A 92 4.70 14.33 3.67
CA PRO A 92 4.82 14.57 2.23
C PRO A 92 3.61 14.02 1.43
N ALA A 93 3.17 14.72 0.38
CA ALA A 93 1.95 14.36 -0.36
C ALA A 93 2.00 12.96 -0.99
N ALA A 94 3.19 12.43 -1.30
CA ALA A 94 3.35 11.07 -1.83
C ALA A 94 2.79 9.98 -0.89
N TYR A 95 2.72 10.23 0.43
CA TYR A 95 2.23 9.23 1.39
C TYR A 95 0.72 9.05 1.35
N THR A 96 -0.05 10.04 0.88
CA THR A 96 -1.47 9.85 0.56
C THR A 96 -1.65 8.72 -0.45
N TYR A 97 -0.81 8.73 -1.49
CA TYR A 97 -0.86 7.79 -2.59
C TYR A 97 -0.15 6.46 -2.27
N LEU A 98 0.89 6.48 -1.42
CA LEU A 98 1.42 5.23 -0.85
C LEU A 98 0.34 4.52 -0.01
N GLY A 99 -0.46 5.25 0.76
CA GLY A 99 -1.58 4.70 1.53
C GLY A 99 -2.63 4.03 0.63
N GLN A 100 -3.00 4.69 -0.46
CA GLN A 100 -3.90 4.11 -1.48
C GLN A 100 -3.30 2.87 -2.16
N PHE A 101 -2.01 2.89 -2.51
CA PHE A 101 -1.32 1.73 -3.06
C PHE A 101 -1.32 0.54 -2.09
N ILE A 102 -1.10 0.79 -0.80
CA ILE A 102 -1.19 -0.23 0.25
C ILE A 102 -2.62 -0.78 0.35
N ASP A 103 -3.65 0.08 0.29
CA ASP A 103 -5.05 -0.37 0.29
C ASP A 103 -5.33 -1.31 -0.89
N HIS A 104 -4.82 -0.98 -2.09
CA HIS A 104 -4.97 -1.82 -3.27
C HIS A 104 -4.28 -3.18 -3.14
N ASP A 105 -3.18 -3.25 -2.38
CA ASP A 105 -2.44 -4.48 -2.11
C ASP A 105 -3.14 -5.40 -1.09
N VAL A 106 -3.91 -4.83 -0.15
CA VAL A 106 -4.46 -5.61 0.97
C VAL A 106 -5.98 -5.77 0.94
N THR A 107 -6.73 -4.88 0.27
CA THR A 107 -8.19 -4.92 0.22
C THR A 107 -8.73 -4.82 -1.21
N LEU A 108 -9.67 -5.70 -1.57
CA LEU A 108 -10.51 -5.59 -2.76
C LEU A 108 -11.85 -6.24 -2.44
N GLU A 109 -12.84 -5.40 -2.15
CA GLU A 109 -14.16 -5.88 -1.79
C GLU A 109 -14.89 -6.48 -2.99
N ILE A 110 -15.27 -7.75 -2.84
CA ILE A 110 -16.19 -8.47 -3.70
C ILE A 110 -17.55 -8.52 -2.99
N GLN A 111 -18.59 -8.14 -3.72
CA GLN A 111 -19.96 -8.19 -3.25
C GLN A 111 -20.84 -9.03 -4.16
N ASP A 112 -21.84 -9.66 -3.54
CA ASP A 112 -23.02 -10.14 -4.25
C ASP A 112 -23.82 -8.93 -4.77
N SER A 113 -24.32 -9.02 -6.00
CA SER A 113 -25.08 -7.96 -6.68
C SER A 113 -26.31 -7.45 -5.92
N THR A 114 -26.80 -8.19 -4.92
CA THR A 114 -27.99 -7.89 -4.13
C THR A 114 -27.70 -7.60 -2.65
N LEU A 115 -26.62 -8.15 -2.08
CA LEU A 115 -26.24 -8.04 -0.66
C LEU A 115 -24.73 -7.80 -0.51
N GLY A 116 -24.35 -6.76 0.23
CA GLY A 116 -22.95 -6.33 0.39
C GLY A 116 -22.86 -4.91 0.95
N SER A 117 -21.68 -4.29 0.93
CA SER A 117 -21.53 -2.89 1.39
C SER A 117 -22.30 -1.89 0.53
N GLY A 118 -22.68 -2.26 -0.69
CA GLY A 118 -23.59 -1.53 -1.55
C GLY A 118 -22.90 -0.47 -2.41
N GLY A 119 -23.33 -0.41 -3.67
CA GLY A 119 -23.05 0.72 -4.55
C GLY A 119 -23.95 1.94 -4.26
N PRO A 120 -23.76 3.07 -4.98
CA PRO A 120 -24.49 4.32 -4.73
C PRO A 120 -26.02 4.16 -4.68
N LYS A 121 -26.60 3.35 -5.60
CA LYS A 121 -28.05 3.10 -5.64
C LYS A 121 -28.57 2.49 -4.34
N VAL A 122 -27.86 1.49 -3.79
CA VAL A 122 -28.25 0.80 -2.55
C VAL A 122 -28.06 1.69 -1.33
N LEU A 123 -26.92 2.39 -1.26
CA LEU A 123 -26.60 3.25 -0.13
C LEU A 123 -27.57 4.43 -0.01
N LEU A 124 -28.03 4.96 -1.13
CA LEU A 124 -28.88 6.16 -1.18
C LEU A 124 -30.37 5.87 -1.13
N ASP A 125 -30.77 4.60 -1.21
CA ASP A 125 -32.15 4.16 -1.08
C ASP A 125 -32.75 4.65 0.26
N PRO A 126 -33.91 5.32 0.27
CA PRO A 126 -34.59 5.73 1.51
C PRO A 126 -34.89 4.57 2.47
N ALA A 127 -35.03 3.35 1.97
CA ALA A 127 -35.26 2.13 2.75
C ALA A 127 -33.96 1.45 3.20
N MET A 128 -32.78 2.04 2.95
CA MET A 128 -31.50 1.45 3.34
C MET A 128 -31.40 1.28 4.86
N ALA A 129 -31.17 0.05 5.28
CA ALA A 129 -30.99 -0.34 6.67
C ALA A 129 -29.67 -1.12 6.88
N PRO A 130 -29.16 -1.20 8.12
CA PRO A 130 -28.03 -2.04 8.47
C PRO A 130 -28.31 -3.52 8.17
N LEU A 131 -27.30 -4.21 7.63
CA LEU A 131 -27.35 -5.65 7.38
C LEU A 131 -27.28 -6.44 8.68
N SER A 132 -27.79 -7.68 8.68
CA SER A 132 -27.53 -8.59 9.79
C SER A 132 -26.04 -9.03 9.79
N LEU A 133 -25.49 -9.40 10.95
CA LEU A 133 -24.12 -9.94 11.02
C LEU A 133 -23.97 -11.22 10.20
N ALA A 134 -25.02 -12.06 10.19
CA ALA A 134 -25.05 -13.26 9.37
C ALA A 134 -24.94 -12.92 7.88
N ASP A 135 -25.64 -11.90 7.41
CA ASP A 135 -25.54 -11.44 6.02
C ASP A 135 -24.16 -10.88 5.71
N ILE A 136 -23.62 -10.01 6.57
CA ILE A 136 -22.27 -9.43 6.39
C ILE A 136 -21.23 -10.56 6.23
N ARG A 137 -21.17 -11.50 7.17
CA ARG A 137 -20.23 -12.63 7.13
C ARG A 137 -20.46 -13.55 5.94
N ARG A 138 -21.71 -13.68 5.49
CA ARG A 138 -22.06 -14.50 4.33
C ARG A 138 -21.59 -13.90 3.02
N VAL A 139 -21.69 -12.58 2.82
CA VAL A 139 -21.53 -11.96 1.49
C VAL A 139 -20.24 -11.17 1.31
N MET A 140 -19.63 -10.67 2.38
CA MET A 140 -18.46 -9.81 2.27
C MET A 140 -17.21 -10.65 2.06
N ARG A 141 -16.53 -10.47 0.92
CA ARG A 141 -15.30 -11.18 0.58
C ARG A 141 -14.22 -10.22 0.10
N ASN A 142 -12.98 -10.50 0.49
CA ASN A 142 -11.79 -9.81 0.02
C ASN A 142 -11.13 -10.66 -1.07
N GLN A 143 -10.94 -10.09 -2.26
CA GLN A 143 -10.23 -10.77 -3.34
C GLN A 143 -8.71 -10.81 -3.12
N ARG A 144 -8.18 -9.91 -2.29
CA ARG A 144 -6.73 -9.84 -2.05
C ARG A 144 -6.30 -10.96 -1.13
N THR A 145 -5.02 -11.30 -1.23
CA THR A 145 -4.37 -12.21 -0.28
C THR A 145 -4.42 -11.68 1.15
N ALA A 146 -4.64 -10.37 1.31
CA ALA A 146 -4.60 -9.67 2.60
C ALA A 146 -3.25 -9.91 3.31
N THR A 147 -2.18 -9.90 2.54
CA THR A 147 -0.80 -9.89 3.01
C THR A 147 -0.01 -8.85 2.22
N LEU A 148 0.91 -8.15 2.87
CA LEU A 148 1.72 -7.09 2.26
C LEU A 148 2.82 -7.68 1.35
N ASP A 149 2.36 -8.27 0.26
CA ASP A 149 3.09 -9.18 -0.61
C ASP A 149 3.19 -8.64 -2.04
N LEU A 150 2.80 -7.38 -2.29
CA LEU A 150 2.80 -6.77 -3.61
C LEU A 150 1.98 -7.61 -4.61
N ASP A 151 0.87 -8.19 -4.18
CA ASP A 151 -0.03 -8.94 -5.05
C ASP A 151 -0.66 -8.00 -6.11
N SER A 152 -0.76 -6.71 -5.80
CA SER A 152 -1.21 -5.68 -6.73
C SER A 152 -0.21 -5.40 -7.85
N VAL A 153 1.06 -5.80 -7.70
CA VAL A 153 2.14 -5.69 -8.70
C VAL A 153 2.39 -7.02 -9.41
N TYR A 154 2.50 -8.11 -8.64
CA TYR A 154 2.88 -9.42 -9.16
C TYR A 154 1.69 -10.32 -9.54
N GLY A 155 0.47 -9.94 -9.16
CA GLY A 155 -0.74 -10.66 -9.51
C GLY A 155 -1.01 -10.65 -11.01
N THR A 156 -1.75 -11.64 -11.50
CA THR A 156 -2.28 -11.63 -12.87
C THR A 156 -3.27 -10.48 -13.05
N PRO A 157 -3.31 -9.78 -14.20
CA PRO A 157 -2.65 -10.08 -15.49
C PRO A 157 -1.27 -9.41 -15.70
N ALA A 158 -0.50 -9.05 -14.66
CA ALA A 158 0.79 -8.36 -14.83
C ALA A 158 1.73 -9.11 -15.81
N PRO A 159 2.07 -8.51 -16.97
CA PRO A 159 2.86 -9.18 -17.99
C PRO A 159 4.35 -9.13 -17.67
N ARG A 160 5.05 -10.20 -18.05
CA ARG A 160 6.51 -10.28 -18.07
C ARG A 160 7.05 -9.63 -19.35
N ASP A 161 8.30 -9.18 -19.33
CA ASP A 161 8.95 -8.67 -20.54
C ASP A 161 9.18 -9.85 -21.53
N PRO A 162 8.68 -9.79 -22.77
CA PRO A 162 8.84 -10.88 -23.73
C PRO A 162 10.30 -11.14 -24.12
N LYS A 163 11.22 -10.20 -23.89
CA LYS A 163 12.65 -10.35 -24.16
C LYS A 163 13.41 -10.95 -22.98
N ASN A 164 12.85 -10.85 -21.77
CA ASN A 164 13.42 -11.40 -20.56
C ASN A 164 12.30 -11.68 -19.56
N GLU A 165 11.89 -12.94 -19.45
CA GLU A 165 10.79 -13.36 -18.58
C GLU A 165 11.05 -13.12 -17.08
N ASP A 166 12.28 -12.80 -16.68
CA ASP A 166 12.61 -12.36 -15.32
C ASP A 166 12.31 -10.88 -15.07
N ARG A 167 12.08 -10.06 -16.11
CA ARG A 167 11.69 -8.65 -15.99
C ARG A 167 10.18 -8.47 -16.04
N LEU A 168 9.71 -7.42 -15.39
CA LEU A 168 8.35 -6.90 -15.54
C LEU A 168 8.28 -5.96 -16.74
N LYS A 169 7.20 -6.07 -17.51
CA LYS A 169 6.99 -5.23 -18.71
C LYS A 169 6.69 -3.79 -18.31
N LEU A 170 7.39 -2.84 -18.94
CA LEU A 170 7.12 -1.40 -18.82
C LEU A 170 6.34 -0.91 -20.05
N GLY A 171 5.47 0.08 -19.85
CA GLY A 171 4.87 0.85 -20.93
C GLY A 171 5.77 2.00 -21.37
N VAL A 172 5.41 2.65 -22.47
CA VAL A 172 6.12 3.81 -22.99
C VAL A 172 5.20 5.01 -23.09
N VAL A 173 5.70 6.18 -22.74
CA VAL A 173 4.97 7.45 -22.86
C VAL A 173 4.78 7.84 -24.32
N GLN A 174 3.72 8.59 -24.60
CA GLN A 174 3.49 9.19 -25.91
C GLN A 174 4.34 10.46 -26.05
N LYS A 175 5.12 10.51 -27.14
CA LYS A 175 5.92 11.69 -27.49
C LYS A 175 5.02 12.79 -28.04
N LEU A 176 5.20 14.01 -27.56
CA LEU A 176 4.47 15.19 -28.01
C LEU A 176 5.23 15.97 -29.07
N GLY A 177 6.55 15.82 -29.12
CA GLY A 177 7.39 16.51 -30.11
C GLY A 177 7.50 18.03 -29.87
N GLN A 178 7.12 18.51 -28.69
CA GLN A 178 7.18 19.92 -28.30
C GLN A 178 8.19 20.11 -27.16
N THR A 179 8.89 21.25 -27.14
CA THR A 179 9.98 21.52 -26.18
C THR A 179 9.69 22.66 -25.23
N ASP A 180 8.52 23.30 -25.35
CA ASP A 180 8.11 24.42 -24.50
C ASP A 180 7.01 23.99 -23.51
N PRO A 181 7.00 24.52 -22.27
CA PRO A 181 5.93 24.25 -21.32
C PRO A 181 4.56 24.65 -21.89
N PRO A 182 3.48 23.91 -21.61
CA PRO A 182 3.37 22.80 -20.67
C PRO A 182 3.68 21.41 -21.27
N PHE A 183 4.41 21.32 -22.39
CA PHE A 183 4.63 20.07 -23.12
C PHE A 183 6.02 19.47 -22.91
N VAL A 184 6.80 20.01 -21.96
CA VAL A 184 8.18 19.58 -21.71
C VAL A 184 8.20 18.22 -21.06
N ARG A 185 8.97 17.28 -21.61
CA ARG A 185 9.36 16.08 -20.86
C ARG A 185 10.26 16.48 -19.68
N PRO A 186 9.92 16.13 -18.43
CA PRO A 186 10.79 16.43 -17.28
C PRO A 186 12.20 15.87 -17.46
N LYS A 187 13.19 16.64 -16.98
CA LYS A 187 14.61 16.34 -17.22
C LYS A 187 14.98 14.98 -16.62
N GLY A 188 15.73 14.18 -17.39
CA GLY A 188 16.23 12.88 -16.95
C GLY A 188 15.20 11.74 -16.97
N LYS A 189 14.00 11.96 -17.49
CA LYS A 189 12.97 10.91 -17.65
C LYS A 189 13.07 10.26 -19.02
N GLY A 190 13.13 8.92 -19.03
CA GLY A 190 13.15 8.10 -20.26
C GLY A 190 11.75 7.88 -20.86
N ASP A 191 11.69 7.05 -21.91
CA ASP A 191 10.42 6.66 -22.56
C ASP A 191 9.59 5.73 -21.65
N ASP A 192 10.24 4.97 -20.76
CA ASP A 192 9.68 3.89 -19.96
C ASP A 192 8.90 4.36 -18.71
N ASN A 193 8.08 5.40 -18.83
CA ASN A 193 7.36 6.02 -17.70
C ASN A 193 5.82 5.93 -17.84
N ASP A 194 5.31 4.86 -18.44
CA ASP A 194 3.88 4.51 -18.38
C ASP A 194 3.69 3.04 -18.00
N LEU A 195 2.48 2.68 -17.60
CA LEU A 195 2.08 1.29 -17.43
C LEU A 195 1.99 0.59 -18.79
N PRO A 196 2.26 -0.73 -18.88
CA PRO A 196 1.99 -1.48 -20.09
C PRO A 196 0.47 -1.49 -20.34
N ARG A 197 0.03 -1.04 -21.53
CA ARG A 197 -1.40 -0.91 -21.87
C ARG A 197 -1.80 -1.78 -23.05
N LYS A 198 -3.09 -2.13 -23.11
CA LYS A 198 -3.72 -2.57 -24.37
C LYS A 198 -3.74 -1.42 -25.39
N PRO A 199 -3.84 -1.71 -26.69
CA PRO A 199 -4.11 -0.69 -27.69
C PRO A 199 -5.45 0.02 -27.46
N ARG A 200 -5.64 1.18 -28.11
CA ARG A 200 -6.93 1.86 -28.17
C ARG A 200 -8.02 0.91 -28.68
N ASN A 201 -9.19 0.98 -28.07
CA ASN A 201 -10.32 0.13 -28.40
C ASN A 201 -11.64 0.92 -28.43
N SER A 202 -12.62 0.47 -29.21
CA SER A 202 -13.97 1.04 -29.20
C SER A 202 -14.82 0.56 -28.02
N ASP A 203 -14.47 -0.58 -27.41
CA ASP A 203 -15.05 -1.05 -26.15
C ASP A 203 -14.42 -0.29 -24.96
N PRO A 204 -15.18 0.55 -24.25
CA PRO A 204 -14.68 1.32 -23.12
C PRO A 204 -14.12 0.46 -21.98
N ASP A 205 -14.55 -0.79 -21.82
CA ASP A 205 -14.09 -1.63 -20.70
C ASP A 205 -12.63 -2.10 -20.87
N ILE A 206 -12.12 -2.17 -22.11
CA ILE A 206 -10.78 -2.65 -22.44
C ILE A 206 -9.90 -1.62 -23.17
N ASP A 207 -10.47 -0.46 -23.51
CA ASP A 207 -9.76 0.64 -24.16
C ASP A 207 -8.59 1.13 -23.31
N ARG A 208 -7.36 0.93 -23.82
CA ARG A 208 -6.09 1.34 -23.17
C ARG A 208 -5.92 0.83 -21.74
N GLU A 209 -6.61 -0.25 -21.38
CA GLU A 209 -6.55 -0.91 -20.08
C GLU A 209 -5.10 -1.19 -19.69
N ALA A 210 -4.70 -0.79 -18.48
CA ALA A 210 -3.41 -1.13 -17.93
C ALA A 210 -3.33 -2.63 -17.63
N LEU A 211 -2.29 -3.28 -18.15
CA LEU A 211 -1.99 -4.69 -17.94
C LEU A 211 -1.14 -4.83 -16.67
N ILE A 212 -1.78 -4.82 -15.50
CA ILE A 212 -1.12 -4.84 -14.18
C ILE A 212 -1.91 -5.70 -13.18
N GLY A 213 -1.30 -6.09 -12.05
CA GLY A 213 -1.90 -7.04 -11.11
C GLY A 213 -3.11 -6.52 -10.33
N ASP A 214 -3.18 -5.21 -10.08
CA ASP A 214 -4.41 -4.52 -9.68
C ASP A 214 -4.70 -3.37 -10.64
N PRO A 215 -5.79 -3.41 -11.42
CA PRO A 215 -6.15 -2.32 -12.33
C PRO A 215 -6.37 -0.99 -11.60
N ARG A 216 -6.76 -0.98 -10.31
CA ARG A 216 -6.94 0.23 -9.49
C ARG A 216 -5.65 1.02 -9.32
N ASN A 217 -4.49 0.42 -9.57
CA ASN A 217 -3.24 1.16 -9.64
C ASN A 217 -3.11 2.05 -10.91
N ASP A 218 -4.09 2.05 -11.81
CA ASP A 218 -4.26 3.03 -12.89
C ASP A 218 -5.45 3.99 -12.66
N GLU A 219 -5.83 4.23 -11.40
CA GLU A 219 -6.95 5.13 -11.04
C GLU A 219 -6.59 6.63 -11.14
N ASN A 220 -5.36 6.99 -10.75
CA ASN A 220 -4.84 8.34 -10.94
C ASN A 220 -3.34 8.29 -11.29
N THR A 221 -2.84 9.35 -11.94
CA THR A 221 -1.48 9.38 -12.48
C THR A 221 -0.40 9.22 -11.41
N ILE A 222 -0.61 9.67 -10.16
CA ILE A 222 0.41 9.50 -9.10
C ILE A 222 0.53 8.02 -8.72
N ILE A 223 -0.59 7.31 -8.58
CA ILE A 223 -0.58 5.86 -8.31
C ILE A 223 0.00 5.07 -9.48
N SER A 224 -0.37 5.41 -10.72
CA SER A 224 0.17 4.72 -11.90
C SER A 224 1.68 4.89 -12.01
N GLN A 225 2.19 6.10 -11.73
CA GLN A 225 3.64 6.36 -11.65
C GLN A 225 4.31 5.64 -10.47
N LEU A 226 3.63 5.50 -9.31
CA LEU A 226 4.16 4.71 -8.19
C LEU A 226 4.26 3.23 -8.57
N HIS A 227 3.25 2.70 -9.27
CA HIS A 227 3.27 1.35 -9.77
C HIS A 227 4.43 1.15 -10.76
N VAL A 228 4.63 2.07 -11.72
CA VAL A 228 5.80 2.06 -12.61
C VAL A 228 7.11 2.04 -11.81
N ALA A 229 7.20 2.77 -10.70
CA ALA A 229 8.39 2.75 -9.84
C ALA A 229 8.65 1.35 -9.25
N PHE A 230 7.63 0.61 -8.81
CA PHE A 230 7.79 -0.79 -8.38
C PHE A 230 8.25 -1.70 -9.52
N LEU A 231 7.69 -1.55 -10.73
CA LEU A 231 8.13 -2.32 -11.91
C LEU A 231 9.61 -2.05 -12.22
N LYS A 232 10.02 -0.77 -12.18
CA LYS A 232 11.42 -0.36 -12.39
C LYS A 232 12.35 -0.84 -11.29
N ALA A 233 11.96 -0.71 -10.02
CA ALA A 233 12.76 -1.19 -8.89
C ALA A 233 13.01 -2.70 -9.01
N HIS A 234 11.99 -3.49 -9.35
CA HIS A 234 12.15 -4.91 -9.61
C HIS A 234 13.12 -5.16 -10.77
N ASN A 235 12.95 -4.48 -11.91
CA ASN A 235 13.84 -4.65 -13.07
C ASN A 235 15.29 -4.26 -12.77
N VAL A 236 15.52 -3.28 -11.90
CA VAL A 236 16.86 -2.91 -11.44
C VAL A 236 17.52 -4.04 -10.64
N LEU A 237 16.74 -4.81 -9.86
CA LEU A 237 17.24 -6.01 -9.17
C LEU A 237 17.59 -7.13 -10.15
N ILE A 238 16.80 -7.31 -11.21
CA ILE A 238 17.11 -8.27 -12.29
C ILE A 238 18.38 -7.88 -13.04
N ASP A 239 18.52 -6.59 -13.38
CA ASP A 239 19.71 -6.04 -14.05
C ASP A 239 20.98 -6.22 -13.19
N GLN A 240 20.82 -6.40 -11.88
CA GLN A 240 21.90 -6.69 -10.92
C GLN A 240 22.17 -8.19 -10.75
N GLY A 241 21.48 -9.05 -11.52
CA GLY A 241 21.69 -10.49 -11.55
C GLY A 241 20.84 -11.29 -10.56
N LEU A 242 19.84 -10.69 -9.92
CA LEU A 242 18.90 -11.47 -9.10
C LEU A 242 17.90 -12.20 -9.98
N PRO A 243 17.66 -13.51 -9.76
CA PRO A 243 16.55 -14.22 -10.38
C PRO A 243 15.20 -13.66 -9.90
N PHE A 244 14.14 -13.88 -10.68
CA PHE A 244 12.83 -13.28 -10.44
C PHE A 244 12.30 -13.46 -9.01
N ARG A 245 12.33 -14.69 -8.49
CA ARG A 245 11.79 -15.03 -7.18
C ARG A 245 12.51 -14.25 -6.07
N GLU A 246 13.81 -14.12 -6.17
CA GLU A 246 14.67 -13.42 -5.23
C GLU A 246 14.47 -11.90 -5.32
N ALA A 247 14.40 -11.34 -6.53
CA ALA A 247 14.07 -9.93 -6.73
C ALA A 247 12.70 -9.57 -6.15
N ARG A 248 11.70 -10.45 -6.35
CA ARG A 248 10.35 -10.32 -5.76
C ARG A 248 10.40 -10.36 -4.23
N ARG A 249 11.08 -11.35 -3.64
CA ARG A 249 11.24 -11.47 -2.18
C ARG A 249 11.92 -10.24 -1.58
N VAL A 250 13.05 -9.82 -2.15
CA VAL A 250 13.79 -8.64 -1.67
C VAL A 250 12.91 -7.40 -1.74
N LEU A 251 12.23 -7.16 -2.86
CA LEU A 251 11.38 -5.97 -3.00
C LEU A 251 10.20 -5.98 -2.01
N ARG A 252 9.55 -7.13 -1.79
CA ARG A 252 8.49 -7.30 -0.79
C ARG A 252 8.96 -6.96 0.62
N GLN A 253 10.12 -7.48 1.02
CA GLN A 253 10.68 -7.21 2.35
C GLN A 253 10.93 -5.71 2.56
N HIS A 254 11.45 -5.03 1.54
CA HIS A 254 11.69 -3.59 1.62
C HIS A 254 10.41 -2.77 1.58
N TYR A 255 9.40 -3.22 0.84
CA TYR A 255 8.05 -2.67 0.89
C TYR A 255 7.44 -2.81 2.29
N GLN A 256 7.51 -3.99 2.91
CA GLN A 256 7.04 -4.19 4.29
C GLN A 256 7.77 -3.27 5.28
N HIS A 257 9.08 -3.07 5.10
CA HIS A 257 9.83 -2.12 5.90
C HIS A 257 9.35 -0.67 5.69
N ILE A 258 9.08 -0.25 4.45
CA ILE A 258 8.46 1.05 4.17
C ILE A 258 7.11 1.16 4.89
N VAL A 259 6.26 0.15 4.79
CA VAL A 259 4.93 0.17 5.44
C VAL A 259 5.04 0.34 6.95
N VAL A 260 5.90 -0.43 7.61
CA VAL A 260 5.99 -0.45 9.08
C VAL A 260 6.80 0.71 9.66
N HIS A 261 7.95 1.03 9.07
CA HIS A 261 8.93 1.93 9.68
C HIS A 261 8.96 3.33 9.05
N ASP A 262 8.24 3.54 7.94
CA ASP A 262 8.17 4.84 7.27
C ASP A 262 6.71 5.34 7.17
N PHE A 263 5.82 4.57 6.53
CA PHE A 263 4.41 4.93 6.38
C PHE A 263 3.67 4.97 7.72
N LEU A 264 3.61 3.85 8.46
CA LEU A 264 2.92 3.80 9.75
C LEU A 264 3.46 4.83 10.75
N LYS A 265 4.78 5.07 10.76
CA LYS A 265 5.43 6.05 11.64
C LYS A 265 5.11 7.51 11.32
N ARG A 266 4.56 7.80 10.13
CA ARG A 266 4.07 9.13 9.77
C ARG A 266 2.56 9.26 9.97
N ILE A 267 1.83 8.18 9.70
CA ILE A 267 0.38 8.17 9.65
C ILE A 267 -0.26 7.92 11.01
N ALA A 268 0.32 7.03 11.81
CA ALA A 268 -0.18 6.65 13.13
C ALA A 268 0.76 7.16 14.23
N ASP A 269 0.29 7.14 15.48
CA ASP A 269 1.11 7.41 16.65
C ASP A 269 2.31 6.45 16.67
N PRO A 270 3.56 6.96 16.61
CA PRO A 270 4.75 6.13 16.60
C PRO A 270 4.84 5.18 17.80
N ALA A 271 4.39 5.60 18.99
CA ALA A 271 4.45 4.77 20.19
C ALA A 271 3.53 3.56 20.08
N ILE A 272 2.32 3.73 19.56
CA ILE A 272 1.38 2.62 19.30
C ILE A 272 1.96 1.66 18.26
N VAL A 273 2.55 2.19 17.18
CA VAL A 273 3.19 1.36 16.15
C VAL A 273 4.36 0.56 16.75
N ASP A 274 5.22 1.19 17.57
CA ASP A 274 6.34 0.49 18.22
C ASP A 274 5.83 -0.60 19.18
N ASP A 275 4.78 -0.32 19.96
CA ASP A 275 4.17 -1.27 20.87
C ASP A 275 3.69 -2.54 20.12
N VAL A 276 2.90 -2.38 19.05
CA VAL A 276 2.40 -3.52 18.25
C VAL A 276 3.54 -4.30 17.56
N VAL A 277 4.59 -3.61 17.12
CA VAL A 277 5.77 -4.26 16.51
C VAL A 277 6.57 -5.06 17.56
N VAL A 278 6.79 -4.49 18.74
CA VAL A 278 7.63 -5.09 19.79
C VAL A 278 6.88 -6.16 20.58
N HIS A 279 5.69 -5.85 21.07
CA HIS A 279 4.91 -6.70 21.96
C HIS A 279 3.90 -7.60 21.23
N GLY A 280 3.72 -7.39 19.93
CA GLY A 280 2.78 -8.16 19.13
C GLY A 280 1.41 -7.50 19.05
N ASN A 281 0.58 -8.09 18.19
CA ASN A 281 -0.81 -7.68 18.04
C ASN A 281 -1.62 -8.04 19.29
N LYS A 282 -2.41 -7.10 19.80
CA LYS A 282 -3.30 -7.30 20.95
C LYS A 282 -4.73 -7.55 20.51
N TRP A 283 -5.18 -6.84 19.49
CA TRP A 283 -6.59 -6.84 19.06
C TRP A 283 -6.85 -7.67 17.81
N TYR A 284 -5.85 -7.84 16.96
CA TYR A 284 -5.97 -8.60 15.72
C TYR A 284 -5.10 -9.85 15.78
N ASN A 285 -5.67 -11.04 15.61
CA ASN A 285 -4.87 -12.26 15.49
C ASN A 285 -4.63 -12.60 14.02
N PRO A 286 -3.48 -12.25 13.42
CA PRO A 286 -3.20 -12.50 12.00
C PRO A 286 -3.02 -13.99 11.66
N HIS A 287 -2.93 -14.86 12.66
CA HIS A 287 -2.79 -16.31 12.50
C HIS A 287 -4.05 -17.08 12.91
N ALA A 288 -5.12 -16.40 13.33
CA ALA A 288 -6.41 -17.04 13.55
C ALA A 288 -6.94 -17.63 12.25
N GLU A 289 -7.62 -18.78 12.36
CA GLU A 289 -8.37 -19.37 11.27
C GLU A 289 -9.85 -19.47 11.66
N PRO A 290 -10.78 -19.00 10.81
CA PRO A 290 -10.54 -18.42 9.49
C PRO A 290 -9.85 -17.03 9.58
N PHE A 291 -8.83 -16.83 8.75
CA PHE A 291 -8.23 -15.51 8.56
C PHE A 291 -9.21 -14.55 7.89
N PHE A 292 -9.21 -13.28 8.30
CA PHE A 292 -10.13 -12.29 7.75
C PHE A 292 -9.49 -10.89 7.68
N MET A 293 -9.99 -10.06 6.77
CA MET A 293 -9.71 -8.63 6.74
C MET A 293 -10.71 -7.87 7.62
N PRO A 294 -10.28 -7.05 8.60
CA PRO A 294 -11.23 -6.35 9.46
C PRO A 294 -12.00 -5.23 8.78
N LEU A 295 -13.31 -5.15 9.03
CA LEU A 295 -14.19 -4.12 8.47
C LEU A 295 -13.89 -2.73 9.02
N GLU A 296 -13.64 -2.60 10.31
CA GLU A 296 -13.29 -1.35 10.98
C GLU A 296 -12.02 -0.73 10.38
N PHE A 297 -11.10 -1.56 9.91
CA PHE A 297 -9.95 -1.13 9.10
C PHE A 297 -10.40 -0.68 7.70
N ALA A 298 -11.05 -1.56 6.93
CA ALA A 298 -11.29 -1.37 5.50
C ALA A 298 -12.33 -0.28 5.16
N VAL A 299 -13.31 -0.03 6.03
CA VAL A 299 -14.40 0.93 5.75
C VAL A 299 -14.42 2.15 6.68
N ALA A 300 -13.57 2.19 7.71
CA ALA A 300 -13.48 3.33 8.61
C ALA A 300 -12.04 3.82 8.82
N ALA A 301 -11.21 3.10 9.57
CA ALA A 301 -9.90 3.60 9.99
C ALA A 301 -8.99 3.89 8.81
N TYR A 302 -8.87 2.99 7.82
CA TYR A 302 -8.00 3.19 6.65
C TYR A 302 -8.57 4.16 5.61
N ARG A 303 -9.74 4.76 5.86
CA ARG A 303 -10.35 5.81 5.03
C ARG A 303 -9.87 7.21 5.41
N PHE A 304 -8.87 7.35 6.30
CA PHE A 304 -8.23 8.62 6.62
C PHE A 304 -7.60 9.29 5.38
N GLY A 305 -7.14 8.48 4.41
CA GLY A 305 -6.43 8.97 3.23
C GLY A 305 -7.21 9.99 2.41
N HIS A 306 -8.55 9.91 2.42
CA HIS A 306 -9.41 10.88 1.73
C HIS A 306 -9.28 12.32 2.28
N SER A 307 -8.91 12.47 3.55
CA SER A 307 -8.67 13.78 4.17
C SER A 307 -7.31 14.36 3.78
N MET A 308 -6.33 13.49 3.50
CA MET A 308 -4.96 13.87 3.11
C MET A 308 -4.81 14.33 1.65
N VAL A 309 -5.82 14.07 0.81
CA VAL A 309 -5.80 14.38 -0.62
C VAL A 309 -5.87 15.89 -0.83
N ARG A 310 -4.93 16.43 -1.60
CA ARG A 310 -4.99 17.80 -2.14
C ARG A 310 -5.81 17.83 -3.42
N GLY A 311 -6.34 18.99 -3.75
CA GLY A 311 -6.95 19.20 -5.05
C GLY A 311 -6.03 19.79 -6.11
N LEU A 312 -4.88 20.37 -5.73
CA LEU A 312 -3.84 20.88 -6.63
C LEU A 312 -2.46 20.36 -6.23
N TYR A 313 -1.65 20.05 -7.24
CA TYR A 313 -0.29 19.51 -7.09
C TYR A 313 0.72 20.28 -7.93
N ASP A 314 1.85 20.65 -7.33
CA ASP A 314 3.08 20.97 -8.05
C ASP A 314 3.70 19.66 -8.58
N PHE A 315 3.10 19.17 -9.65
CA PHE A 315 3.29 17.81 -10.13
C PHE A 315 4.63 17.63 -10.86
N ASN A 316 5.00 18.59 -11.71
CA ASN A 316 6.30 18.66 -12.37
C ASN A 316 6.55 20.07 -12.96
N VAL A 317 7.61 20.26 -13.74
CA VAL A 317 7.98 21.52 -14.41
C VAL A 317 6.87 22.17 -15.25
N ASN A 318 5.90 21.40 -15.76
CA ASN A 318 4.80 21.91 -16.58
C ASN A 318 3.61 22.39 -15.74
N PHE A 319 3.43 21.82 -14.55
CA PHE A 319 2.22 21.99 -13.74
C PHE A 319 2.59 22.40 -12.30
N ARG A 320 2.78 23.71 -12.08
CA ARG A 320 3.08 24.28 -10.76
C ARG A 320 2.23 25.51 -10.49
N ALA A 321 1.94 25.77 -9.21
CA ALA A 321 1.20 26.93 -8.73
C ALA A 321 1.77 28.26 -9.27
N SER A 322 3.08 28.33 -9.49
CA SER A 322 3.77 29.52 -9.97
C SER A 322 3.72 29.74 -11.48
N ARG A 323 2.99 28.93 -12.27
CA ARG A 323 2.96 29.00 -13.75
C ARG A 323 1.55 28.91 -14.34
N ASN A 324 1.43 29.35 -15.60
CA ASN A 324 0.26 29.17 -16.45
C ASN A 324 0.66 28.26 -17.65
N PRO A 325 -0.05 27.16 -17.94
CA PRO A 325 -1.24 26.67 -17.23
C PRO A 325 -0.97 26.25 -15.79
N ALA A 326 -2.07 26.32 -15.04
CA ALA A 326 -2.20 26.09 -13.60
C ALA A 326 -1.60 24.75 -13.13
N PRO A 327 -1.40 24.57 -11.80
CA PRO A 327 -0.95 23.32 -11.19
C PRO A 327 -1.79 22.11 -11.63
N GLY A 328 -1.21 20.91 -11.46
CA GLY A 328 -1.89 19.67 -11.80
C GLY A 328 -3.08 19.50 -10.87
N SER A 329 -4.30 19.66 -11.39
CA SER A 329 -5.49 19.46 -10.59
C SER A 329 -5.75 17.96 -10.38
N LEU A 330 -6.40 17.63 -9.27
CA LEU A 330 -6.79 16.25 -8.98
C LEU A 330 -7.62 15.65 -10.12
N ASP A 331 -8.55 16.41 -10.70
CA ASP A 331 -9.34 16.01 -11.87
C ASP A 331 -8.47 15.62 -13.07
N LEU A 332 -7.40 16.38 -13.34
CA LEU A 332 -6.46 16.04 -14.41
C LEU A 332 -5.67 14.77 -14.08
N LEU A 333 -5.28 14.58 -12.82
CA LEU A 333 -4.60 13.34 -12.38
C LEU A 333 -5.49 12.10 -12.56
N PHE A 334 -6.81 12.21 -12.41
CA PHE A 334 -7.73 11.13 -12.77
C PHE A 334 -7.84 10.99 -14.30
N THR A 335 -7.93 12.11 -15.03
CA THR A 335 -8.10 12.13 -16.49
C THR A 335 -6.97 11.42 -17.25
N PHE A 336 -5.72 11.61 -16.82
CA PHE A 336 -4.53 11.01 -17.46
C PHE A 336 -4.24 9.60 -16.94
N THR A 337 -5.29 8.79 -16.90
CA THR A 337 -5.27 7.33 -16.72
C THR A 337 -6.36 6.68 -17.57
N ALA A 338 -6.38 5.35 -17.67
CA ALA A 338 -7.40 4.64 -18.45
C ALA A 338 -8.43 3.91 -17.57
N LEU A 339 -8.26 3.83 -16.24
CA LEU A 339 -9.29 3.22 -15.39
C LEU A 339 -10.41 4.20 -15.06
N SER A 340 -10.05 5.31 -14.42
CA SER A 340 -11.00 6.34 -13.96
C SER A 340 -11.05 7.55 -14.88
N GLY A 341 -10.08 7.66 -15.79
CA GLY A 341 -10.05 8.61 -16.88
C GLY A 341 -10.16 7.96 -18.25
N GLN A 342 -9.69 8.70 -19.26
CA GLN A 342 -9.79 8.31 -20.66
C GLN A 342 -8.50 8.57 -21.45
N LEU A 343 -7.39 8.93 -20.78
CA LEU A 343 -6.12 9.38 -21.38
C LEU A 343 -6.29 10.47 -22.46
N GLY A 344 -7.44 11.15 -22.52
CA GLY A 344 -7.82 12.00 -23.65
C GLY A 344 -7.66 11.31 -25.01
N ASP A 345 -7.12 12.05 -25.98
CA ASP A 345 -6.83 11.57 -27.33
C ASP A 345 -5.50 10.79 -27.43
N PHE A 346 -4.83 10.52 -26.31
CA PHE A 346 -3.52 9.87 -26.27
C PHE A 346 -3.62 8.35 -26.10
N ASP A 347 -2.76 7.59 -26.75
CA ASP A 347 -2.75 6.11 -26.65
C ASP A 347 -2.08 5.62 -25.36
N THR A 348 -1.10 6.38 -24.87
CA THR A 348 -0.39 6.15 -23.60
C THR A 348 -0.21 7.47 -22.85
N LEU A 349 0.32 7.43 -21.63
CA LEU A 349 0.58 8.64 -20.84
C LEU A 349 1.43 9.64 -21.64
N PRO A 350 1.01 10.89 -21.83
CA PRO A 350 1.83 11.89 -22.50
C PRO A 350 3.10 12.20 -21.69
N GLU A 351 4.22 12.40 -22.38
CA GLU A 351 5.55 12.57 -21.74
C GLU A 351 5.68 13.80 -20.83
N ASN A 352 4.80 14.79 -20.97
CA ASN A 352 4.73 15.96 -20.09
C ASN A 352 4.02 15.69 -18.75
N TRP A 353 3.37 14.53 -18.61
CA TRP A 353 2.70 14.04 -17.38
C TRP A 353 3.55 13.03 -16.58
N ILE A 354 4.84 12.91 -16.87
CA ILE A 354 5.76 12.15 -16.01
C ILE A 354 5.96 12.95 -14.71
N ILE A 355 5.86 12.28 -13.56
CA ILE A 355 5.98 12.94 -12.26
C ILE A 355 7.43 13.32 -11.89
N GLU A 356 7.62 14.47 -11.27
CA GLU A 356 8.85 14.85 -10.54
C GLU A 356 8.65 14.58 -9.05
N TRP A 357 9.00 13.36 -8.62
CA TRP A 357 8.80 12.87 -7.25
C TRP A 357 9.37 13.80 -6.18
N GLU A 358 10.48 14.48 -6.45
CA GLU A 358 11.14 15.43 -5.56
C GLU A 358 10.22 16.56 -5.06
N ASN A 359 9.14 16.87 -5.78
CA ASN A 359 8.17 17.87 -5.34
C ASN A 359 7.26 17.35 -4.23
N ILE A 360 7.05 16.03 -4.14
CA ILE A 360 6.02 15.41 -3.28
C ILE A 360 6.54 14.35 -2.31
N VAL A 361 7.83 13.97 -2.36
CA VAL A 361 8.47 12.97 -1.50
C VAL A 361 9.73 13.48 -0.79
N GLY A 362 10.00 12.97 0.40
CA GLY A 362 11.20 13.29 1.19
C GLY A 362 11.09 14.54 2.05
N PRO A 363 12.11 14.85 2.87
CA PRO A 363 12.07 15.96 3.83
C PRO A 363 11.98 17.33 3.14
N GLY A 364 12.60 17.47 1.97
CA GLY A 364 12.56 18.67 1.14
C GLY A 364 11.35 18.79 0.20
N ALA A 365 10.38 17.86 0.27
CA ALA A 365 9.17 17.93 -0.55
C ALA A 365 8.46 19.26 -0.33
N VAL A 366 8.26 20.00 -1.43
CA VAL A 366 7.55 21.28 -1.45
C VAL A 366 6.08 21.06 -1.12
N MET A 367 5.50 19.95 -1.58
CA MET A 367 4.09 19.61 -1.36
C MET A 367 3.93 18.62 -0.20
N LYS A 368 3.11 19.02 0.77
CA LYS A 368 2.68 18.14 1.85
C LYS A 368 1.26 17.61 1.59
N ALA A 369 0.89 16.53 2.24
CA ALA A 369 -0.50 16.09 2.31
C ALA A 369 -1.31 17.10 3.13
N ARG A 370 -2.63 17.14 2.93
CA ARG A 370 -3.51 17.84 3.86
C ARG A 370 -3.50 17.14 5.22
N LYS A 371 -3.85 17.88 6.27
CA LYS A 371 -4.06 17.35 7.62
C LYS A 371 -5.09 16.22 7.61
N ILE A 372 -4.97 15.28 8.54
CA ILE A 372 -6.00 14.28 8.80
C ILE A 372 -7.05 14.92 9.70
N ASP A 373 -8.14 15.39 9.12
CA ASP A 373 -9.25 16.05 9.81
C ASP A 373 -10.62 15.80 9.13
N THR A 374 -11.68 16.42 9.66
CA THR A 374 -13.06 16.22 9.19
C THR A 374 -13.41 17.05 7.95
N ASN A 375 -12.47 17.77 7.34
CA ASN A 375 -12.71 18.69 6.22
C ASN A 375 -11.98 18.22 4.95
N LEU A 376 -12.73 17.70 3.99
CA LEU A 376 -12.18 17.10 2.77
C LEU A 376 -12.03 18.13 1.67
N ALA A 377 -10.95 18.02 0.88
CA ALA A 377 -10.68 18.94 -0.20
C ALA A 377 -11.86 19.04 -1.21
N SER A 378 -12.23 20.27 -1.54
CA SER A 378 -13.14 20.60 -2.63
C SER A 378 -12.35 21.37 -3.69
N THR A 379 -12.11 20.76 -4.85
CA THR A 379 -11.47 21.45 -5.97
C THR A 379 -12.24 21.29 -7.26
N GLY A 380 -12.10 22.31 -8.12
CA GLY A 380 -12.87 22.60 -9.33
C GLY A 380 -13.58 21.41 -9.96
N GLY A 381 -14.91 21.48 -10.07
CA GLY A 381 -15.76 20.40 -10.58
C GLY A 381 -16.26 19.42 -9.51
N GLY A 382 -15.60 19.38 -8.34
CA GLY A 382 -16.06 18.65 -7.17
C GLY A 382 -15.42 17.29 -6.96
N ALA A 383 -14.17 17.01 -7.34
CA ALA A 383 -13.51 15.68 -7.23
C ALA A 383 -14.08 14.67 -6.19
N LEU A 384 -13.96 14.94 -4.88
CA LEU A 384 -14.48 14.03 -3.81
C LEU A 384 -16.00 14.15 -3.55
N PHE A 385 -16.66 15.14 -4.16
CA PHE A 385 -18.06 15.53 -4.00
C PHE A 385 -18.89 15.50 -5.30
N GLY A 386 -18.29 15.07 -6.41
CA GLY A 386 -18.74 15.14 -7.79
C GLY A 386 -18.14 14.00 -8.61
N LEU A 387 -18.01 12.83 -7.98
CA LEU A 387 -17.52 11.61 -8.60
C LEU A 387 -18.28 11.31 -9.89
N LYS A 388 -17.55 10.78 -10.88
CA LYS A 388 -18.06 10.44 -12.20
C LYS A 388 -18.13 8.93 -12.39
N ASP A 389 -19.03 8.47 -13.26
CA ASP A 389 -19.08 7.10 -13.75
C ASP A 389 -17.95 6.83 -14.76
N LYS A 390 -17.90 5.60 -15.29
CA LYS A 390 -16.84 5.16 -16.22
C LYS A 390 -16.89 5.88 -17.58
N GLU A 391 -18.01 6.53 -17.89
CA GLU A 391 -18.21 7.38 -19.06
C GLU A 391 -17.86 8.86 -18.79
N GLY A 392 -17.39 9.18 -17.58
CA GLY A 392 -17.05 10.55 -17.17
C GLY A 392 -18.27 11.43 -16.85
N LYS A 393 -19.46 10.84 -16.68
CA LYS A 393 -20.69 11.57 -16.33
C LYS A 393 -20.88 11.60 -14.81
N PRO A 394 -21.54 12.64 -14.24
CA PRO A 394 -21.78 12.70 -12.80
C PRO A 394 -22.56 11.47 -12.29
N GLU A 395 -22.09 10.91 -11.17
CA GLU A 395 -22.70 9.76 -10.51
C GLU A 395 -24.15 10.01 -10.09
N GLN A 396 -24.98 8.98 -10.22
CA GLN A 396 -26.41 9.04 -9.92
C GLN A 396 -26.81 8.07 -8.79
N PRO A 397 -27.82 8.42 -7.96
CA PRO A 397 -28.60 9.66 -7.97
C PRO A 397 -27.84 10.89 -7.40
N ALA A 398 -27.82 11.99 -8.16
CA ALA A 398 -27.19 13.24 -7.75
C ALA A 398 -28.00 13.98 -6.65
N PRO A 399 -27.35 14.84 -5.84
CA PRO A 399 -25.90 15.06 -5.77
C PRO A 399 -25.18 14.00 -4.90
N ASP A 400 -25.91 13.26 -4.07
CA ASP A 400 -25.31 12.43 -3.01
C ASP A 400 -24.50 11.25 -3.55
N ALA A 401 -24.85 10.73 -4.73
CA ALA A 401 -24.02 9.73 -5.37
C ALA A 401 -22.65 10.30 -5.72
N GLY A 402 -22.50 11.58 -6.04
CA GLY A 402 -21.18 12.18 -6.27
C GLY A 402 -20.32 12.31 -5.00
N ARG A 403 -20.90 12.16 -3.79
CA ARG A 403 -20.25 12.53 -2.53
C ARG A 403 -19.62 11.35 -1.81
N LEU A 404 -18.29 11.27 -1.83
CA LEU A 404 -17.52 10.20 -1.19
C LEU A 404 -17.82 10.07 0.30
N ALA A 405 -17.86 11.18 1.02
CA ALA A 405 -18.13 11.18 2.46
C ALA A 405 -19.51 10.62 2.80
N VAL A 406 -20.53 10.99 2.00
CA VAL A 406 -21.88 10.43 2.14
C VAL A 406 -21.86 8.92 1.94
N ARG A 407 -21.22 8.44 0.86
CA ARG A 407 -21.09 6.99 0.59
C ARG A 407 -20.40 6.27 1.75
N ASN A 408 -19.30 6.82 2.28
CA ASN A 408 -18.52 6.17 3.33
C ASN A 408 -19.28 6.07 4.66
N LEU A 409 -19.95 7.15 5.07
CA LEU A 409 -20.77 7.17 6.29
C LEU A 409 -21.95 6.18 6.21
N LEU A 410 -22.66 6.16 5.08
CA LEU A 410 -23.76 5.22 4.87
C LEU A 410 -23.27 3.78 4.80
N ARG A 411 -22.10 3.54 4.20
CA ARG A 411 -21.47 2.21 4.16
C ARG A 411 -21.12 1.71 5.56
N GLY A 412 -20.54 2.56 6.40
CA GLY A 412 -20.26 2.23 7.81
C GLY A 412 -21.52 1.88 8.59
N TYR A 413 -22.60 2.65 8.39
CA TYR A 413 -23.91 2.35 8.98
C TYR A 413 -24.49 1.02 8.49
N ARG A 414 -24.47 0.78 7.18
CA ARG A 414 -24.97 -0.45 6.56
C ARG A 414 -24.24 -1.70 7.09
N LEU A 415 -22.94 -1.58 7.30
CA LEU A 415 -22.08 -2.67 7.79
C LEU A 415 -22.00 -2.75 9.32
N ARG A 416 -22.84 -2.01 10.05
CA ARG A 416 -22.90 -2.03 11.52
C ARG A 416 -21.55 -1.74 12.19
N ILE A 417 -20.77 -0.83 11.62
CA ILE A 417 -19.50 -0.42 12.23
C ILE A 417 -19.80 0.25 13.58
N PRO A 418 -19.11 -0.14 14.67
CA PRO A 418 -19.27 0.48 15.98
C PRO A 418 -19.01 1.98 15.96
N THR A 419 -19.48 2.69 16.98
CA THR A 419 -19.19 4.11 17.17
C THR A 419 -17.77 4.32 17.64
N GLY A 420 -17.22 5.52 17.38
CA GLY A 420 -15.87 5.85 17.84
C GLY A 420 -15.71 5.80 19.35
N GLN A 421 -16.73 6.25 20.11
CA GLN A 421 -16.74 6.17 21.57
C GLN A 421 -16.66 4.73 22.05
N ALA A 422 -17.49 3.83 21.51
CA ALA A 422 -17.49 2.43 21.91
C ALA A 422 -16.14 1.73 21.63
N VAL A 423 -15.49 2.08 20.52
CA VAL A 423 -14.15 1.57 20.22
C VAL A 423 -13.12 2.16 21.17
N ALA A 424 -13.15 3.48 21.42
CA ALA A 424 -12.22 4.12 22.35
C ALA A 424 -12.32 3.55 23.77
N ASP A 425 -13.54 3.32 24.27
CA ASP A 425 -13.80 2.68 25.56
C ASP A 425 -13.24 1.27 25.61
N LEU A 426 -13.49 0.45 24.58
CA LEU A 426 -12.97 -0.92 24.50
C LEU A 426 -11.43 -0.95 24.49
N LEU A 427 -10.82 -0.03 23.74
CA LEU A 427 -9.36 0.08 23.64
C LEU A 427 -8.72 0.65 24.92
N GLY A 428 -9.51 1.27 25.80
CA GLY A 428 -9.03 1.97 26.99
C GLY A 428 -8.30 3.28 26.65
N THR A 429 -8.64 3.89 25.52
CA THR A 429 -8.07 5.18 25.08
C THR A 429 -8.97 6.35 25.47
N PRO A 430 -8.47 7.60 25.52
CA PRO A 430 -9.31 8.75 25.80
C PRO A 430 -10.50 8.86 24.85
N VAL A 431 -11.72 8.89 25.42
CA VAL A 431 -12.95 9.11 24.65
C VAL A 431 -13.13 10.61 24.42
N LEU A 432 -13.35 11.02 23.17
CA LEU A 432 -13.63 12.42 22.86
C LEU A 432 -14.95 12.88 23.48
N THR A 433 -14.91 14.04 24.12
CA THR A 433 -16.12 14.70 24.63
C THR A 433 -16.95 15.28 23.48
N LYS A 434 -18.22 15.61 23.75
CA LYS A 434 -19.08 16.32 22.80
C LYS A 434 -18.45 17.61 22.30
N ASP A 435 -17.83 18.36 23.21
CA ASP A 435 -17.18 19.64 22.89
C ASP A 435 -15.95 19.44 22.00
N GLN A 436 -15.17 18.38 22.22
CA GLN A 436 -14.06 18.04 21.33
C GLN A 436 -14.53 17.64 19.93
N ILE A 437 -15.62 16.87 19.82
CA ILE A 437 -16.22 16.50 18.53
C ILE A 437 -16.75 17.74 17.80
N LEU A 438 -17.43 18.66 18.52
CA LEU A 438 -17.91 19.93 17.95
C LEU A 438 -16.76 20.86 17.53
N ALA A 439 -15.70 20.94 18.33
CA ALA A 439 -14.51 21.74 18.02
C ALA A 439 -13.74 21.17 16.82
N ALA A 440 -13.77 19.85 16.64
CA ALA A 440 -13.15 19.19 15.49
C ALA A 440 -13.90 19.44 14.17
N ALA A 441 -15.17 19.83 14.19
CA ALA A 441 -15.93 20.12 12.98
C ALA A 441 -15.22 21.14 12.06
N GLY A 442 -15.20 20.85 10.76
CA GLY A 442 -14.46 21.65 9.77
C GLY A 442 -15.09 23.01 9.47
N ASN A 443 -16.41 23.12 9.60
CA ASN A 443 -17.18 24.32 9.24
C ASN A 443 -18.50 24.37 10.03
N ALA A 444 -19.29 25.44 9.84
CA ALA A 444 -20.57 25.64 10.52
C ALA A 444 -21.62 24.58 10.13
N ASP A 445 -21.65 24.15 8.87
CA ASP A 445 -22.59 23.14 8.39
C ASP A 445 -22.36 21.77 9.06
N GLN A 446 -21.09 21.39 9.27
CA GLN A 446 -20.74 20.19 10.02
C GLN A 446 -21.19 20.30 11.47
N ARG A 447 -20.96 21.44 12.13
CA ARG A 447 -21.43 21.67 13.50
C ARG A 447 -22.95 21.52 13.59
N ASN A 448 -23.68 22.18 12.71
CA ASN A 448 -25.14 22.07 12.63
C ASN A 448 -25.60 20.62 12.39
N ALA A 449 -24.94 19.89 11.48
CA ALA A 449 -25.27 18.49 11.20
C ALA A 449 -25.04 17.58 12.41
N LEU A 450 -23.98 17.82 13.20
CA LEU A 450 -23.70 17.10 14.44
C LEU A 450 -24.74 17.42 15.52
N GLU A 451 -25.02 18.70 15.77
CA GLU A 451 -25.99 19.16 16.80
C GLU A 451 -27.42 18.68 16.54
N GLN A 452 -27.79 18.52 15.26
CA GLN A 452 -29.11 18.02 14.84
C GLN A 452 -29.16 16.48 14.72
N SER A 453 -28.25 15.78 15.39
CA SER A 453 -28.13 14.33 15.34
C SER A 453 -27.65 13.75 16.67
N GLU A 454 -27.67 12.43 16.79
CA GLU A 454 -27.13 11.69 17.93
C GLU A 454 -25.59 11.53 17.86
N PHE A 455 -24.95 12.08 16.83
CA PHE A 455 -23.54 11.82 16.50
C PHE A 455 -22.54 12.51 17.42
N LEU A 456 -22.96 13.39 18.32
CA LEU A 456 -22.09 13.90 19.40
C LEU A 456 -21.82 12.87 20.50
N THR A 457 -22.67 11.87 20.64
CA THR A 457 -22.52 10.79 21.62
C THR A 457 -22.32 9.41 20.99
N ARG A 458 -22.76 9.25 19.73
CA ARG A 458 -22.64 8.01 18.96
C ARG A 458 -22.07 8.36 17.60
N THR A 459 -20.80 8.73 17.57
CA THR A 459 -20.15 9.25 16.35
C THR A 459 -19.80 8.10 15.40
N PRO A 460 -20.10 8.21 14.09
CA PRO A 460 -19.63 7.24 13.11
C PRO A 460 -18.10 7.09 13.18
N LEU A 461 -17.58 5.85 13.26
CA LEU A 461 -16.16 5.59 13.53
C LEU A 461 -15.19 6.35 12.62
N TRP A 462 -15.48 6.41 11.32
CA TRP A 462 -14.64 7.17 10.37
C TRP A 462 -14.57 8.66 10.73
N TYR A 463 -15.71 9.29 11.01
CA TYR A 463 -15.74 10.69 11.42
C TYR A 463 -15.03 10.90 12.75
N TYR A 464 -15.23 9.99 13.71
CA TYR A 464 -14.57 10.04 15.01
C TYR A 464 -13.04 10.00 14.87
N ILE A 465 -12.50 9.10 14.05
CA ILE A 465 -11.04 8.99 13.82
C ILE A 465 -10.45 10.27 13.24
N LEU A 466 -11.16 10.91 12.30
CA LEU A 466 -10.77 12.20 11.75
C LEU A 466 -10.86 13.33 12.80
N ALA A 467 -11.93 13.33 13.59
CA ALA A 467 -12.11 14.28 14.68
C ALA A 467 -11.05 14.11 15.78
N GLU A 468 -10.65 12.87 16.07
CA GLU A 468 -9.63 12.49 17.05
C GLU A 468 -8.25 12.97 16.61
N ALA A 469 -7.88 12.74 15.35
CA ALA A 469 -6.64 13.24 14.77
C ALA A 469 -6.54 14.77 14.89
N LYS A 470 -7.62 15.49 14.54
CA LYS A 470 -7.68 16.96 14.69
C LYS A 470 -7.63 17.41 16.16
N ALA A 471 -8.45 16.82 17.02
CA ALA A 471 -8.61 17.28 18.41
C ALA A 471 -7.36 17.04 19.25
N LEU A 472 -6.63 15.94 19.01
CA LEU A 472 -5.49 15.55 19.85
C LEU A 472 -4.14 15.94 19.25
N HIS A 473 -4.04 16.06 17.93
CA HIS A 473 -2.76 16.23 17.22
C HIS A 473 -2.80 17.27 16.09
N ASP A 474 -3.84 18.12 16.03
CA ASP A 474 -4.03 19.11 14.94
C ASP A 474 -3.94 18.47 13.54
N GLY A 475 -4.39 17.21 13.43
CA GLY A 475 -4.40 16.44 12.18
C GLY A 475 -3.02 16.06 11.65
N ALA A 476 -1.97 16.11 12.48
CA ALA A 476 -0.61 15.74 12.08
C ALA A 476 -0.45 14.25 11.78
N HIS A 477 -1.16 13.39 12.53
CA HIS A 477 -1.27 11.94 12.37
C HIS A 477 -2.59 11.47 13.01
N LEU A 478 -2.93 10.18 12.85
CA LEU A 478 -4.09 9.56 13.49
C LEU A 478 -3.99 9.62 15.02
N GLY A 479 -5.13 9.80 15.69
CA GLY A 479 -5.21 9.64 17.14
C GLY A 479 -5.17 8.18 17.60
N PRO A 480 -5.33 7.90 18.90
CA PRO A 480 -5.17 6.57 19.47
C PRO A 480 -6.06 5.48 18.86
N VAL A 481 -7.35 5.74 18.63
CA VAL A 481 -8.26 4.74 18.03
C VAL A 481 -7.83 4.41 16.60
N GLY A 482 -7.66 5.45 15.78
CA GLY A 482 -7.24 5.28 14.39
C GLY A 482 -5.90 4.57 14.26
N SER A 483 -4.92 5.00 15.08
CA SER A 483 -3.57 4.43 15.11
C SER A 483 -3.57 2.97 15.51
N THR A 484 -4.35 2.59 16.54
CA THR A 484 -4.43 1.21 17.01
C THR A 484 -4.98 0.30 15.92
N ILE A 485 -6.13 0.64 15.31
CA ILE A 485 -6.75 -0.20 14.27
C ILE A 485 -5.79 -0.36 13.07
N VAL A 486 -5.20 0.74 12.60
CA VAL A 486 -4.33 0.71 11.41
C VAL A 486 -3.02 -0.03 11.68
N ALA A 487 -2.39 0.18 12.84
CA ALA A 487 -1.15 -0.52 13.21
C ALA A 487 -1.39 -2.01 13.45
N GLU A 488 -2.44 -2.37 14.20
CA GLU A 488 -2.82 -3.77 14.46
C GLU A 488 -2.98 -4.54 13.16
N VAL A 489 -3.77 -4.01 12.22
CA VAL A 489 -4.00 -4.71 10.96
C VAL A 489 -2.72 -4.78 10.14
N LEU A 490 -2.10 -3.66 9.77
CA LEU A 490 -0.96 -3.68 8.85
C LEU A 490 0.25 -4.45 9.40
N VAL A 491 0.59 -4.30 10.69
CA VAL A 491 1.65 -5.10 11.31
C VAL A 491 1.26 -6.58 11.33
N GLY A 492 0.00 -6.90 11.61
CA GLY A 492 -0.52 -8.26 11.52
C GLY A 492 -0.38 -8.87 10.12
N LEU A 493 -0.69 -8.12 9.06
CA LEU A 493 -0.51 -8.58 7.67
C LEU A 493 0.97 -8.80 7.33
N VAL A 494 1.89 -7.95 7.82
CA VAL A 494 3.34 -8.20 7.71
C VAL A 494 3.72 -9.47 8.43
N ARG A 495 3.23 -9.73 9.64
CA ARG A 495 3.51 -10.97 10.38
C ARG A 495 2.98 -12.21 9.66
N ARG A 496 1.82 -12.12 9.01
CA ARG A 496 1.25 -13.24 8.26
C ARG A 496 2.07 -13.59 7.02
N SER A 497 2.54 -12.58 6.27
CA SER A 497 3.31 -12.71 5.02
C SER A 497 4.38 -13.82 5.07
N GLU A 498 4.51 -14.59 3.99
CA GLU A 498 5.57 -15.60 3.86
C GLU A 498 6.96 -14.98 3.93
N ASP A 499 7.14 -13.81 3.33
CA ASP A 499 8.40 -13.08 3.22
C ASP A 499 8.65 -12.12 4.41
N SER A 500 7.84 -12.22 5.47
CA SER A 500 7.79 -11.28 6.60
C SER A 500 9.17 -10.84 7.14
N VAL A 501 9.40 -9.53 7.14
CA VAL A 501 10.54 -8.92 7.84
C VAL A 501 10.46 -9.05 9.36
N LEU A 502 9.26 -9.26 9.91
CA LEU A 502 9.05 -9.40 11.36
C LEU A 502 9.22 -10.85 11.86
N LYS A 503 9.25 -11.84 10.95
CA LYS A 503 9.62 -13.24 11.29
C LYS A 503 11.13 -13.42 11.50
N GLN A 504 11.94 -12.48 11.04
CA GLN A 504 13.39 -12.54 11.09
C GLN A 504 13.92 -11.56 12.16
N PRO A 505 14.32 -12.04 13.34
CA PRO A 505 14.83 -11.16 14.40
C PRO A 505 16.00 -10.32 13.91
N GLY A 506 15.89 -9.01 14.10
CA GLY A 506 16.95 -8.07 13.70
C GLY A 506 17.10 -7.87 12.19
N TRP A 507 16.13 -8.28 11.37
CA TRP A 507 16.14 -7.96 9.94
C TRP A 507 16.29 -6.45 9.73
N LYS A 508 17.11 -6.09 8.74
CA LYS A 508 17.35 -4.71 8.34
C LYS A 508 17.30 -4.62 6.82
N PRO A 509 16.89 -3.47 6.28
CA PRO A 509 16.96 -3.22 4.85
C PRO A 509 18.38 -3.44 4.32
N THR A 510 18.44 -4.11 3.18
CA THR A 510 19.66 -4.47 2.46
C THR A 510 19.84 -3.67 1.18
N LEU A 511 18.75 -3.14 0.64
CA LEU A 511 18.78 -2.23 -0.51
C LEU A 511 19.37 -0.87 -0.11
N PRO A 512 19.85 -0.10 -1.11
CA PRO A 512 20.53 1.16 -0.88
C PRO A 512 19.55 2.15 -0.29
N ALA A 513 19.98 2.82 0.76
CA ALA A 513 19.17 3.80 1.45
C ALA A 513 20.01 4.96 1.94
N GLU A 514 19.40 6.14 1.97
CA GLU A 514 20.06 7.36 2.39
C GLU A 514 20.56 7.25 3.82
N LYS A 515 19.78 6.58 4.67
CA LYS A 515 20.09 6.33 6.08
C LYS A 515 20.36 4.84 6.31
N PRO A 516 21.53 4.46 6.84
CA PRO A 516 21.83 3.07 7.17
C PRO A 516 20.77 2.43 8.07
N GLY A 517 20.35 1.20 7.74
CA GLY A 517 19.36 0.45 8.52
C GLY A 517 17.93 0.96 8.42
N ARG A 518 17.64 1.90 7.50
CA ARG A 518 16.30 2.32 7.11
C ARG A 518 16.15 2.16 5.60
N PHE A 519 14.92 2.07 5.14
CA PHE A 519 14.56 2.13 3.73
C PHE A 519 13.19 2.77 3.65
N GLU A 520 13.16 4.00 3.15
CA GLU A 520 11.98 4.88 3.07
C GLU A 520 11.45 4.90 1.62
N LEU A 521 10.25 5.43 1.39
CA LEU A 521 9.66 5.53 0.05
C LEU A 521 10.61 6.22 -0.95
N ALA A 522 11.34 7.24 -0.51
CA ALA A 522 12.31 7.94 -1.34
C ALA A 522 13.44 7.02 -1.84
N ASP A 523 13.86 6.03 -1.05
CA ASP A 523 14.91 5.08 -1.42
C ASP A 523 14.42 4.09 -2.48
N LEU A 524 13.16 3.63 -2.40
CA LEU A 524 12.51 2.86 -3.46
C LEU A 524 12.48 3.64 -4.78
N LEU A 525 12.10 4.93 -4.73
CA LEU A 525 12.02 5.78 -5.91
C LEU A 525 13.41 6.06 -6.53
N ARG A 526 14.47 6.15 -5.70
CA ARG A 526 15.87 6.23 -6.18
C ARG A 526 16.33 4.93 -6.80
N LEU A 527 16.03 3.79 -6.17
CA LEU A 527 16.32 2.46 -6.72
C LEU A 527 15.65 2.28 -8.09
N ALA A 528 14.40 2.72 -8.22
CA ALA A 528 13.64 2.74 -9.46
C ALA A 528 14.13 3.78 -10.50
N LYS A 529 15.13 4.60 -10.16
CA LYS A 529 15.69 5.68 -10.99
C LYS A 529 14.63 6.71 -11.41
N VAL A 530 13.58 6.90 -10.60
CA VAL A 530 12.54 7.92 -10.84
C VAL A 530 12.68 9.12 -9.90
N LEU A 531 13.43 9.00 -8.80
CA LEU A 531 13.85 10.13 -7.96
C LEU A 531 15.36 10.37 -8.11
N PRO A 532 15.82 11.60 -8.38
CA PRO A 532 17.25 11.91 -8.44
C PRO A 532 17.94 11.65 -7.08
N GLY A 533 19.14 11.09 -7.13
CA GLY A 533 19.92 10.77 -5.94
C GLY A 533 20.87 9.60 -6.20
N HIS A 534 22.14 9.76 -5.84
CA HIS A 534 23.18 8.78 -6.15
C HIS A 534 23.20 7.70 -5.08
N GLN A 535 22.27 6.75 -5.16
CA GLN A 535 22.44 5.49 -4.45
C GLN A 535 22.10 4.33 -5.38
N GLN A 536 23.09 3.98 -6.20
CA GLN A 536 23.13 2.64 -6.74
C GLN A 536 23.48 1.68 -5.60
N PRO A 537 22.93 0.46 -5.58
CA PRO A 537 23.42 -0.56 -4.67
C PRO A 537 24.88 -0.77 -4.91
N LEU A 538 25.61 -0.82 -3.79
CA LEU A 538 27.02 -1.04 -3.82
C LEU A 538 27.20 -2.49 -4.26
N THR A 539 27.46 -2.68 -5.55
CA THR A 539 27.81 -3.98 -6.10
C THR A 539 29.32 -4.04 -6.30
N TYR A 540 29.87 -5.24 -6.25
CA TYR A 540 31.28 -5.48 -6.50
C TYR A 540 31.43 -6.63 -7.48
N GLN A 541 32.06 -6.34 -8.62
CA GLN A 541 32.45 -7.38 -9.55
C GLN A 541 33.76 -8.02 -9.06
N VAL A 542 33.68 -9.31 -8.72
CA VAL A 542 34.79 -10.13 -8.25
C VAL A 542 35.92 -10.10 -9.27
N ARG A 543 37.13 -9.84 -8.79
CA ARG A 543 38.36 -9.83 -9.57
C ARG A 543 39.17 -11.09 -9.27
N GLN A 544 40.14 -11.36 -10.13
CA GLN A 544 41.07 -12.46 -9.91
C GLN A 544 41.83 -12.25 -8.58
N GLY A 545 41.82 -13.29 -7.73
CA GLY A 545 42.48 -13.26 -6.42
C GLY A 545 41.65 -12.64 -5.29
N ASP A 546 40.35 -12.43 -5.49
CA ASP A 546 39.47 -11.96 -4.42
C ASP A 546 38.97 -13.07 -3.50
N SER A 547 38.68 -12.67 -2.27
CA SER A 547 37.93 -13.43 -1.27
C SER A 547 36.90 -12.52 -0.63
N LEU A 548 35.82 -13.07 -0.06
CA LEU A 548 34.83 -12.25 0.64
C LEU A 548 35.45 -11.41 1.76
N THR A 549 36.48 -11.94 2.44
CA THR A 549 37.25 -11.22 3.47
C THR A 549 38.02 -10.04 2.89
N LYS A 550 38.70 -10.22 1.75
CA LYS A 550 39.42 -9.14 1.06
C LYS A 550 38.46 -8.07 0.57
N ILE A 551 37.34 -8.46 -0.04
CA ILE A 551 36.30 -7.54 -0.49
C ILE A 551 35.72 -6.78 0.71
N ALA A 552 35.45 -7.44 1.84
CA ALA A 552 34.97 -6.76 3.04
C ALA A 552 35.98 -5.76 3.60
N ARG A 553 37.27 -6.09 3.60
CA ARG A 553 38.35 -5.17 3.98
C ARG A 553 38.35 -3.91 3.12
N GLU A 554 38.40 -4.10 1.80
CA GLU A 554 38.61 -3.02 0.84
C GLU A 554 37.35 -2.19 0.61
N GLN A 555 36.18 -2.83 0.61
CA GLN A 555 34.92 -2.17 0.27
C GLN A 555 34.12 -1.75 1.50
N LEU A 556 34.28 -2.41 2.65
CA LEU A 556 33.47 -2.20 3.86
C LEU A 556 34.27 -1.72 5.07
N GLY A 557 35.60 -1.61 4.95
CA GLY A 557 36.49 -1.15 6.03
C GLY A 557 36.69 -2.16 7.17
N GLY A 558 36.30 -3.42 6.99
CA GLY A 558 36.42 -4.44 8.04
C GLY A 558 36.35 -5.86 7.50
N GLU A 559 37.41 -6.64 7.72
CA GLU A 559 37.52 -8.04 7.28
C GLU A 559 36.42 -8.93 7.86
N ASN A 560 36.06 -8.69 9.12
CA ASN A 560 35.03 -9.42 9.85
C ASN A 560 33.62 -9.26 9.25
N ARG A 561 33.43 -8.34 8.29
CA ARG A 561 32.13 -8.07 7.66
C ARG A 561 31.82 -8.98 6.46
N TRP A 562 32.74 -9.86 6.08
CA TRP A 562 32.51 -10.81 4.99
C TRP A 562 31.24 -11.68 5.15
N PRO A 563 30.77 -12.05 6.37
CA PRO A 563 29.52 -12.80 6.51
C PRO A 563 28.29 -12.04 6.03
N GLN A 564 28.32 -10.70 6.08
CA GLN A 564 27.24 -9.86 5.57
C GLN A 564 27.19 -9.92 4.04
N ILE A 565 28.36 -9.90 3.38
CA ILE A 565 28.45 -10.11 1.92
C ILE A 565 27.93 -11.50 1.57
N PHE A 566 28.35 -12.54 2.30
CA PHE A 566 27.86 -13.90 2.06
C PHE A 566 26.34 -13.99 2.20
N ALA A 567 25.78 -13.49 3.32
CA ALA A 567 24.35 -13.51 3.61
C ALA A 567 23.50 -12.83 2.52
N LEU A 568 23.97 -11.71 1.97
CA LEU A 568 23.31 -10.99 0.87
C LEU A 568 23.35 -11.72 -0.47
N ASN A 569 24.30 -12.62 -0.66
CA ASN A 569 24.57 -13.28 -1.93
C ASN A 569 24.38 -14.81 -1.86
N ARG A 570 23.65 -15.32 -0.87
CA ARG A 570 23.50 -16.79 -0.67
C ARG A 570 22.81 -17.51 -1.83
N SER A 571 22.08 -16.80 -2.67
CA SER A 571 21.50 -17.33 -3.91
C SER A 571 22.55 -17.60 -5.00
N THR A 572 23.69 -16.89 -4.98
CA THR A 572 24.76 -17.02 -5.98
C THR A 572 26.05 -17.61 -5.40
N ILE A 573 26.21 -17.60 -4.07
CA ILE A 573 27.34 -18.17 -3.35
C ILE A 573 26.85 -19.30 -2.44
N THR A 574 27.09 -20.54 -2.85
CA THR A 574 26.84 -21.73 -2.02
C THR A 574 27.92 -21.92 -0.94
N ASN A 575 29.16 -21.59 -1.26
CA ASN A 575 30.31 -21.71 -0.36
C ASN A 575 31.04 -20.36 -0.29
N PRO A 576 31.15 -19.72 0.89
CA PRO A 576 31.74 -18.40 1.03
C PRO A 576 33.22 -18.32 0.62
N ASN A 577 33.91 -19.46 0.57
CA ASN A 577 35.30 -19.56 0.11
C ASN A 577 35.41 -19.76 -1.41
N ARG A 578 34.30 -19.75 -2.15
CA ARG A 578 34.26 -19.96 -3.60
C ARG A 578 33.48 -18.83 -4.28
N ILE A 579 34.22 -17.84 -4.76
CA ILE A 579 33.72 -16.77 -5.64
C ILE A 579 34.55 -16.76 -6.93
N PHE A 580 33.94 -16.34 -8.04
CA PHE A 580 34.57 -16.42 -9.36
C PHE A 580 34.80 -15.04 -9.97
N PRO A 581 35.93 -14.78 -10.65
CA PRO A 581 36.13 -13.53 -11.37
C PRO A 581 34.97 -13.24 -12.32
N GLY A 582 34.48 -12.00 -12.32
CA GLY A 582 33.32 -11.55 -13.08
C GLY A 582 31.99 -11.69 -12.34
N GLN A 583 31.91 -12.48 -11.26
CA GLN A 583 30.71 -12.60 -10.42
C GLN A 583 30.38 -11.25 -9.77
N VAL A 584 29.12 -10.81 -9.82
CA VAL A 584 28.68 -9.56 -9.20
C VAL A 584 28.10 -9.87 -7.82
N LEU A 585 28.62 -9.21 -6.79
CA LEU A 585 28.19 -9.36 -5.40
C LEU A 585 27.50 -8.10 -4.90
N PHE A 586 26.39 -8.28 -4.19
CA PHE A 586 25.79 -7.23 -3.37
C PHE A 586 26.65 -6.97 -2.14
N LEU A 587 27.02 -5.71 -1.93
CA LEU A 587 27.72 -5.28 -0.74
C LEU A 587 26.75 -4.60 0.23
N PRO A 588 26.88 -4.87 1.54
CA PRO A 588 26.21 -4.05 2.54
C PRO A 588 26.78 -2.62 2.51
N PRO A 589 26.11 -1.65 3.15
CA PRO A 589 26.63 -0.28 3.25
C PRO A 589 28.02 -0.23 3.90
N LYS A 590 28.82 0.78 3.51
CA LYS A 590 30.17 1.02 4.09
C LYS A 590 30.15 1.23 5.60
N GLN A 591 29.11 1.85 6.15
CA GLN A 591 28.90 1.91 7.58
C GLN A 591 28.30 0.58 8.07
N PRO A 592 28.78 -0.02 9.17
CA PRO A 592 28.23 -1.26 9.71
C PRO A 592 26.73 -1.12 10.03
N VAL A 593 25.90 -2.02 9.50
CA VAL A 593 24.47 -2.10 9.80
C VAL A 593 24.21 -3.42 10.54
N GLY A 594 23.90 -3.32 11.84
CA GLY A 594 23.57 -4.48 12.68
C GLY A 594 24.73 -5.41 13.04
N PRO A 595 24.47 -6.46 13.85
CA PRO A 595 25.48 -7.44 14.21
C PRO A 595 25.91 -8.26 12.99
N ILE A 596 27.17 -8.70 12.98
CA ILE A 596 27.69 -9.57 11.93
C ILE A 596 26.99 -10.94 12.07
N PRO A 597 26.36 -11.46 10.99
CA PRO A 597 25.71 -12.76 11.02
C PRO A 597 26.66 -13.85 11.50
N ARG A 598 26.23 -14.68 12.46
CA ARG A 598 26.98 -15.88 12.80
C ARG A 598 26.71 -16.93 11.74
N LEU A 599 27.78 -17.48 11.19
CA LEU A 599 27.72 -18.57 10.21
C LEU A 599 28.13 -19.88 10.87
N TYR A 600 27.50 -20.96 10.43
CA TYR A 600 27.82 -22.32 10.84
C TYR A 600 28.03 -23.18 9.59
N THR A 601 29.14 -23.91 9.54
CA THR A 601 29.38 -24.91 8.50
C THR A 601 28.87 -26.25 9.00
N VAL A 602 27.85 -26.78 8.33
CA VAL A 602 27.24 -28.08 8.62
C VAL A 602 28.30 -29.18 8.55
N LYS A 603 28.34 -30.04 9.56
CA LYS A 603 29.25 -31.19 9.64
C LYS A 603 28.52 -32.49 9.33
N ALA A 604 29.28 -33.54 9.05
CA ALA A 604 28.72 -34.88 8.90
C ALA A 604 27.96 -35.29 10.18
N GLY A 605 26.69 -35.70 10.02
CA GLY A 605 25.82 -36.09 11.14
C GLY A 605 25.17 -34.93 11.89
N ASP A 606 25.15 -33.72 11.32
CA ASP A 606 24.38 -32.60 11.87
C ASP A 606 22.90 -32.65 11.46
N SER A 607 22.04 -32.17 12.36
CA SER A 607 20.65 -31.78 12.09
C SER A 607 20.43 -30.37 12.64
N LEU A 608 19.40 -29.65 12.17
CA LEU A 608 19.13 -28.30 12.68
C LEU A 608 18.89 -28.30 14.20
N SER A 609 18.24 -29.31 14.77
CA SER A 609 18.02 -29.46 16.22
C SER A 609 19.31 -29.72 16.98
N LYS A 610 20.22 -30.52 16.42
CA LYS A 610 21.54 -30.74 17.03
C LYS A 610 22.37 -29.45 17.02
N ILE A 611 22.36 -28.71 15.91
CA ILE A 611 23.04 -27.42 15.81
C ILE A 611 22.43 -26.42 16.79
N ALA A 612 21.10 -26.37 16.92
CA ALA A 612 20.41 -25.48 17.86
C ALA A 612 20.80 -25.79 19.32
N ARG A 613 20.76 -27.06 19.73
CA ARG A 613 21.24 -27.48 21.06
C ARG A 613 22.69 -27.04 21.32
N GLU A 614 23.59 -27.29 20.37
CA GLU A 614 25.01 -26.99 20.54
C GLU A 614 25.36 -25.49 20.47
N LYS A 615 24.61 -24.70 19.69
CA LYS A 615 24.96 -23.28 19.41
C LYS A 615 24.06 -22.27 20.08
N LEU A 616 22.85 -22.67 20.44
CA LEU A 616 21.80 -21.83 21.03
C LEU A 616 21.36 -22.33 22.41
N GLY A 617 21.84 -23.50 22.85
CA GLY A 617 21.55 -24.09 24.16
C GLY A 617 20.21 -24.82 24.25
N ASP A 618 19.42 -24.81 23.18
CA ASP A 618 18.07 -25.38 23.12
C ASP A 618 17.81 -25.99 21.74
N GLU A 619 17.37 -27.25 21.71
CA GLU A 619 17.10 -27.96 20.47
C GLU A 619 15.83 -27.47 19.77
N ASP A 620 14.83 -26.95 20.49
CA ASP A 620 13.57 -26.46 19.93
C ASP A 620 13.73 -25.17 19.10
N ARG A 621 14.86 -24.48 19.29
CA ARG A 621 15.28 -23.30 18.53
C ARG A 621 15.76 -23.62 17.12
N TRP A 622 15.71 -24.89 16.69
CA TRP A 622 16.04 -25.28 15.31
C TRP A 622 15.20 -24.55 14.26
N ARG A 623 13.96 -24.19 14.61
CA ARG A 623 13.06 -23.41 13.73
C ARG A 623 13.61 -22.03 13.42
N GLU A 624 14.31 -21.40 14.37
CA GLU A 624 14.97 -20.11 14.13
C GLU A 624 16.09 -20.27 13.11
N ILE A 625 16.91 -21.32 13.24
CA ILE A 625 17.96 -21.63 12.26
C ILE A 625 17.32 -21.92 10.90
N PHE A 626 16.27 -22.73 10.84
CA PHE A 626 15.59 -23.04 9.58
C PHE A 626 15.04 -21.78 8.91
N ASN A 627 14.36 -20.92 9.66
CA ASN A 627 13.76 -19.69 9.15
C ASN A 627 14.80 -18.70 8.61
N LEU A 628 15.97 -18.60 9.24
CA LEU A 628 17.09 -17.77 8.75
C LEU A 628 17.72 -18.26 7.45
N ASN A 629 17.43 -19.50 7.05
CA ASN A 629 18.03 -20.16 5.89
C ASN A 629 17.00 -20.71 4.90
N ARG A 630 15.71 -20.35 5.01
CA ARG A 630 14.64 -20.85 4.14
C ARG A 630 14.85 -20.54 2.66
N ASP A 631 15.63 -19.51 2.36
CA ASP A 631 16.05 -19.15 1.00
C ASP A 631 16.99 -20.19 0.37
N PHE A 632 17.62 -21.03 1.18
CA PHE A 632 18.65 -21.98 0.76
C PHE A 632 18.41 -23.42 1.24
N ILE A 633 17.58 -23.60 2.27
CA ILE A 633 17.18 -24.87 2.86
C ILE A 633 15.64 -24.94 2.72
N PRO A 634 15.13 -25.52 1.62
CA PRO A 634 13.68 -25.62 1.40
C PRO A 634 13.00 -26.61 2.35
N ASP A 635 13.78 -27.53 2.94
CA ASP A 635 13.32 -28.60 3.83
C ASP A 635 14.29 -28.70 5.01
N SER A 636 13.78 -28.64 6.24
CA SER A 636 14.57 -28.62 7.47
C SER A 636 15.43 -29.86 7.66
N ASP A 637 15.08 -30.97 7.02
CA ASP A 637 15.81 -32.23 7.11
C ASP A 637 16.89 -32.36 6.03
N ARG A 638 16.98 -31.38 5.11
CA ARG A 638 17.89 -31.43 3.95
C ARG A 638 19.04 -30.45 4.10
N ILE A 639 19.92 -30.75 5.06
CA ILE A 639 21.22 -30.08 5.22
C ILE A 639 22.37 -31.03 4.87
N PHE A 640 23.45 -30.49 4.29
CA PHE A 640 24.58 -31.29 3.80
C PHE A 640 25.91 -30.86 4.43
N PRO A 641 26.85 -31.80 4.69
CA PRO A 641 28.17 -31.45 5.17
C PRO A 641 28.89 -30.44 4.26
N GLY A 642 29.49 -29.42 4.86
CA GLY A 642 30.13 -28.30 4.15
C GLY A 642 29.19 -27.16 3.76
N GLN A 643 27.87 -27.33 3.90
CA GLN A 643 26.89 -26.27 3.69
C GLN A 643 27.03 -25.17 4.77
N VAL A 644 27.07 -23.91 4.37
CA VAL A 644 27.19 -22.79 5.33
C VAL A 644 25.83 -22.14 5.54
N ILE A 645 25.38 -22.11 6.80
CA ILE A 645 24.07 -21.62 7.22
C ILE A 645 24.22 -20.46 8.22
N VAL A 646 23.26 -19.56 8.27
CA VAL A 646 23.19 -18.48 9.25
C VAL A 646 22.53 -19.01 10.52
N ILE A 647 23.11 -18.72 11.68
CA ILE A 647 22.54 -19.07 13.00
C ILE A 647 22.24 -17.79 13.80
N PRO A 648 21.25 -17.81 14.70
CA PRO A 648 20.94 -16.67 15.57
C PRO A 648 22.16 -16.20 16.38
N THR A 649 22.15 -14.90 16.71
CA THR A 649 23.03 -14.39 17.77
C THR A 649 22.44 -14.82 19.13
N THR A 650 23.32 -15.22 20.06
CA THR A 650 22.95 -15.79 21.37
C THR A 650 22.20 -14.82 22.23
#